data_AF-A0A7X3MH41-F1
#
_entry.id   AF-A0A7X3MH41-F1
#
_cell.length_a   1.000
_cell.length_b   1.000
_cell.length_c   1.000
_cell.angle_alpha   90.00
_cell.angle_beta   90.00
_cell.angle_gamma   90.00
#
_symmetry.space_group_name_H-M   'P 1'
#
loop_
_entity.id
_entity.type
_entity.pdbx_description
1 polymer ?
#
loop_
_entity_poly.entity_id
_entity_poly.type
_entity_poly.pdbx_seq_one_letter_code
_entity_poly.pdbx_strand_id
1 'polypeptide(L)'
;MSELTPEKKGNLLRHSITKDNESKVMVTESELLRILKHLEGKQITDKEVDSIISLKVGKNTKKYDYLIDRNGYIKLAKYECRYEKQYDKKSGNIKNVKNGKITHRQDKEVEVFKSMLTGAGHSRNCKSLYIRTDVVNRMNKILLCGIPHNICYKNPAKWNSYYAMCTTDSEPVKEPPNIIVIDDFEKYVSECIDEVEEYLDSDGNKKYGVNNNVKQKVKIKPFDGAGLVTPQCAAKWALELNIRNKKGKRYIPAAFQFRAIPGIKGEVFVIDIYKFIEENNVRFVRDIWGKIWDLKKYRVDCILTKSQFKFYDLYNSFEHWRKEFQKELYGYRRTFNISSYAEHPDDLKNITMLSYQPLQTVCFTDDEIQRLTKYGIELYRNICTDINEFIKYRGILIDEEEQVNQISEAVPSYYKALRKCPELFNDKYIYGKVEEDIKRLKNDLLVGKIIVKGNYQTLTPDIIGLLQYAFNMPVNGLLRKGQIYSSYWTMKGEKQVDIIRSPHITHEHRIGYIRESEKMNKWYKYQTTGIITSMYDTYLLALGGADTDGDHVCCTPNKDIINAVKRELDSGHGRTVVFKQCASKGKDRSLLVNDTAGIMKVNKDSFSNDIGTVINEISKLWAMDLKDDIRDSIKICSCIGGLVIDFAKTGERAEIPEDIQEIVSKLKKPYFMKYLPQNLELAVQEENAIKKHI
;
A
#
# COMPACT_ATOMS: atom_id res chain seq x y z
N MET A 1 -13.23 15.53 -3.05
CA MET A 1 -12.16 16.56 -3.05
C MET A 1 -11.94 17.05 -4.47
N SER A 2 -12.12 18.34 -4.74
CA SER A 2 -11.76 18.96 -6.03
C SER A 2 -10.24 19.21 -6.08
N GLU A 3 -9.58 18.83 -7.17
CA GLU A 3 -8.15 19.13 -7.37
C GLU A 3 -7.99 20.58 -7.84
N LEU A 4 -7.25 21.39 -7.07
CA LEU A 4 -7.04 22.81 -7.35
C LEU A 4 -5.63 23.11 -7.87
N THR A 5 -5.55 23.69 -9.07
CA THR A 5 -4.34 24.32 -9.64
C THR A 5 -4.46 25.86 -9.59
N PRO A 6 -3.59 26.58 -8.86
CA PRO A 6 -3.60 28.05 -8.79
C PRO A 6 -3.08 28.73 -10.05
N GLU A 7 -3.63 29.91 -10.34
CA GLU A 7 -3.07 30.90 -11.26
C GLU A 7 -1.78 31.53 -10.68
N LYS A 8 -0.82 31.85 -11.56
CA LYS A 8 0.59 32.18 -11.26
C LYS A 8 0.86 33.45 -10.42
N LYS A 9 -0.13 34.21 -9.95
CA LYS A 9 0.09 35.46 -9.19
C LYS A 9 -0.97 35.66 -8.10
N GLY A 10 -0.59 35.46 -6.83
CA GLY A 10 -1.35 35.90 -5.65
C GLY A 10 -1.74 34.79 -4.65
N ASN A 11 -2.03 35.19 -3.40
CA ASN A 11 -2.48 34.34 -2.27
C ASN A 11 -3.85 33.69 -2.45
N LEU A 12 -4.52 33.98 -3.56
CA LEU A 12 -5.91 33.68 -3.77
C LEU A 12 -6.00 32.51 -4.75
N LEU A 13 -6.18 31.32 -4.21
CA LEU A 13 -6.74 30.23 -5.00
C LEU A 13 -8.16 30.59 -5.33
N ARG A 14 -8.54 30.46 -6.59
CA ARG A 14 -9.89 30.74 -7.03
C ARG A 14 -10.54 29.43 -7.47
N HIS A 15 -11.72 29.13 -6.91
CA HIS A 15 -12.49 27.93 -7.25
C HIS A 15 -13.86 28.32 -7.83
N SER A 16 -14.21 27.73 -8.97
CA SER A 16 -15.48 27.97 -9.66
C SER A 16 -16.57 27.08 -9.08
N ILE A 17 -17.63 27.71 -8.57
CA ILE A 17 -18.81 27.03 -7.99
C ILE A 17 -19.59 26.25 -9.07
N THR A 18 -19.52 26.65 -10.34
CA THR A 18 -20.24 26.00 -11.44
C THR A 18 -19.69 24.62 -11.85
N LYS A 19 -18.52 24.20 -11.33
CA LYS A 19 -17.88 22.89 -11.62
C LYS A 19 -18.19 21.78 -10.62
N ASP A 20 -19.00 22.05 -9.59
CA ASP A 20 -19.29 21.10 -8.49
C ASP A 20 -19.91 19.77 -8.96
N ASN A 21 -20.53 19.72 -10.15
CA ASN A 21 -21.16 18.50 -10.66
C ASN A 21 -20.23 17.48 -11.34
N GLU A 22 -19.03 17.88 -11.82
CA GLU A 22 -18.18 17.01 -12.66
C GLU A 22 -16.92 16.46 -11.96
N SER A 23 -16.66 16.80 -10.70
CA SER A 23 -15.49 16.30 -9.94
C SER A 23 -15.87 15.59 -8.64
N LYS A 24 -16.80 14.64 -8.75
CA LYS A 24 -17.16 13.73 -7.65
C LYS A 24 -16.05 12.69 -7.47
N VAL A 25 -15.05 13.03 -6.67
CA VAL A 25 -14.25 11.99 -6.00
C VAL A 25 -15.16 11.37 -4.94
N MET A 26 -15.47 10.09 -5.07
CA MET A 26 -16.09 9.28 -4.02
C MET A 26 -15.13 9.31 -2.82
N VAL A 27 -15.41 10.13 -1.81
CA VAL A 27 -14.57 10.19 -0.61
C VAL A 27 -15.10 9.16 0.37
N THR A 28 -14.23 8.19 0.60
CA THR A 28 -14.20 7.17 1.63
C THR A 28 -14.19 7.75 3.06
N GLU A 29 -14.85 7.09 3.99
CA GLU A 29 -15.02 7.51 5.40
C GLU A 29 -13.72 7.32 6.20
N SER A 30 -13.04 8.39 6.61
CA SER A 30 -11.88 8.34 7.52
C SER A 30 -12.17 9.05 8.85
N GLU A 31 -11.38 8.78 9.88
CA GLU A 31 -11.54 9.43 11.20
C GLU A 31 -11.42 10.95 11.10
N LEU A 32 -10.49 11.45 10.28
CA LEU A 32 -10.38 12.88 10.01
C LEU A 32 -11.69 13.46 9.47
N LEU A 33 -12.30 12.81 8.48
CA LEU A 33 -13.53 13.31 7.87
C LEU A 33 -14.70 13.26 8.84
N ARG A 34 -14.81 12.22 9.67
CA ARG A 34 -15.82 12.16 10.74
C ARG A 34 -15.64 13.28 11.75
N ILE A 35 -14.40 13.58 12.16
CA ILE A 35 -14.10 14.72 13.05
C ILE A 35 -14.53 16.04 12.40
N LEU A 36 -14.17 16.27 11.14
CA LEU A 36 -14.48 17.53 10.47
C LEU A 36 -15.99 17.71 10.23
N LYS A 37 -16.69 16.66 9.78
CA LYS A 37 -18.17 16.67 9.66
C LYS A 37 -18.83 17.02 10.99
N HIS A 38 -18.38 16.39 12.07
CA HIS A 38 -18.87 16.67 13.42
C HIS A 38 -18.66 18.14 13.83
N LEU A 39 -17.45 18.67 13.61
CA LEU A 39 -17.12 20.05 13.95
C LEU A 39 -17.85 21.10 13.08
N GLU A 40 -18.29 20.71 11.89
CA GLU A 40 -19.13 21.52 10.98
C GLU A 40 -20.63 21.38 11.25
N GLY A 41 -21.06 20.45 12.12
CA GLY A 41 -22.48 20.14 12.33
C GLY A 41 -23.14 19.40 11.16
N LYS A 42 -22.34 18.74 10.33
CA LYS A 42 -22.78 17.93 9.18
C LYS A 42 -23.07 16.49 9.58
N GLN A 43 -23.99 15.84 8.87
CA GLN A 43 -24.25 14.42 9.07
C GLN A 43 -23.15 13.57 8.46
N ILE A 44 -22.93 12.36 9.00
CA ILE A 44 -21.96 11.40 8.46
C ILE A 44 -22.29 11.06 7.00
N THR A 45 -23.57 11.04 6.61
CA THR A 45 -24.00 10.78 5.23
C THR A 45 -23.66 11.88 4.23
N ASP A 46 -23.24 13.06 4.70
CA ASP A 46 -22.92 14.18 3.83
C ASP A 46 -21.64 13.88 3.05
N LYS A 47 -21.73 14.04 1.72
CA LYS A 47 -20.61 13.72 0.80
C LYS A 47 -19.54 14.82 0.76
N GLU A 48 -19.78 15.95 1.42
CA GLU A 48 -18.98 17.16 1.29
C GLU A 48 -18.50 17.68 2.66
N VAL A 49 -17.20 17.93 2.77
CA VAL A 49 -16.57 18.56 3.93
C VAL A 49 -15.86 19.81 3.43
N ASP A 50 -16.28 20.98 3.90
CA ASP A 50 -15.84 22.27 3.35
C ASP A 50 -14.52 22.71 3.98
N SER A 51 -14.24 22.27 5.19
CA SER A 51 -13.07 22.66 5.95
C SER A 51 -11.78 21.96 5.54
N ILE A 52 -11.78 21.11 4.50
CA ILE A 52 -10.59 20.42 4.03
C ILE A 52 -10.38 20.59 2.52
N ILE A 53 -9.14 20.92 2.15
CA ILE A 53 -8.71 20.92 0.75
C ILE A 53 -7.40 20.14 0.58
N SER A 54 -7.26 19.49 -0.57
CA SER A 54 -6.02 18.83 -0.98
C SER A 54 -5.31 19.68 -2.02
N LEU A 55 -4.09 20.11 -1.72
CA LEU A 55 -3.24 20.83 -2.67
C LEU A 55 -2.26 19.88 -3.33
N LYS A 56 -2.33 19.74 -4.66
CA LYS A 56 -1.27 19.12 -5.45
C LYS A 56 -0.14 20.13 -5.63
N VAL A 57 1.02 19.81 -5.06
CA VAL A 57 2.23 20.64 -5.12
C VAL A 57 2.98 20.37 -6.42
N GLY A 58 3.05 19.11 -6.83
CA GLY A 58 3.84 18.67 -8.00
C GLY A 58 5.35 18.80 -7.77
N LYS A 59 6.14 18.58 -8.83
CA LYS A 59 7.62 18.64 -8.78
C LYS A 59 8.19 20.07 -8.79
N ASN A 60 7.37 21.11 -9.00
CA ASN A 60 7.81 22.52 -9.03
C ASN A 60 7.59 23.21 -7.67
N THR A 61 8.64 23.24 -6.86
CA THR A 61 8.57 23.63 -5.44
C THR A 61 8.43 25.13 -5.18
N LYS A 62 8.62 26.01 -6.19
CA LYS A 62 8.58 27.48 -6.00
C LYS A 62 7.27 27.97 -5.39
N LYS A 63 6.15 27.31 -5.72
CA LYS A 63 4.83 27.59 -5.15
C LYS A 63 4.73 27.18 -3.67
N TYR A 64 5.41 26.10 -3.29
CA TYR A 64 5.40 25.61 -1.93
C TYR A 64 6.29 26.47 -1.03
N ASP A 65 7.41 26.97 -1.55
CA ASP A 65 8.29 27.94 -0.87
C ASP A 65 7.53 29.19 -0.46
N TYR A 66 6.73 29.75 -1.38
CA TYR A 66 5.87 30.89 -1.07
C TYR A 66 4.85 30.62 0.06
N LEU A 67 4.36 29.38 0.19
CA LEU A 67 3.45 28.99 1.27
C LEU A 67 4.20 28.74 2.58
N ILE A 68 5.44 28.25 2.51
CA ILE A 68 6.35 28.10 3.65
C ILE A 68 6.62 29.48 4.28
N ASP A 69 6.94 30.48 3.47
CA ASP A 69 7.19 31.86 3.93
C ASP A 69 5.98 32.50 4.63
N ARG A 70 4.78 31.96 4.38
CA ARG A 70 3.51 32.38 4.97
C ARG A 70 3.02 31.42 6.03
N ASN A 71 3.90 30.60 6.61
CA ASN A 71 3.58 29.65 7.66
C ASN A 71 2.42 28.69 7.30
N GLY A 72 2.32 28.33 6.02
CA GLY A 72 1.34 27.37 5.50
C GLY A 72 -0.09 27.89 5.33
N TYR A 73 -0.33 29.20 5.36
CA TYR A 73 -1.65 29.78 5.13
C TYR A 73 -1.96 29.97 3.64
N ILE A 74 -3.20 29.66 3.25
CA ILE A 74 -3.72 29.88 1.90
C ILE A 74 -5.14 30.44 1.93
N LYS A 75 -5.46 31.35 1.01
CA LYS A 75 -6.82 31.91 0.87
C LYS A 75 -7.50 31.29 -0.34
N LEU A 76 -8.74 30.84 -0.16
CA LEU A 76 -9.58 30.29 -1.21
C LEU A 76 -10.77 31.22 -1.43
N ALA A 77 -10.85 31.85 -2.61
CA ALA A 77 -12.03 32.58 -3.04
C ALA A 77 -12.95 31.67 -3.85
N LYS A 78 -14.21 31.56 -3.41
CA LYS A 78 -15.29 30.97 -4.22
C LYS A 78 -15.85 32.04 -5.15
N TYR A 79 -15.91 31.75 -6.45
CA TYR A 79 -16.46 32.66 -7.46
C TYR A 79 -17.52 31.98 -8.33
N GLU A 80 -18.54 32.74 -8.70
CA GLU A 80 -19.49 32.34 -9.74
C GLU A 80 -19.00 32.84 -11.11
N CYS A 81 -19.10 31.98 -12.13
CA CYS A 81 -18.91 32.36 -13.52
C CYS A 81 -20.18 32.18 -14.32
N ARG A 82 -20.52 33.20 -15.10
CA ARG A 82 -21.48 33.12 -16.21
C ARG A 82 -20.70 33.03 -17.51
N TYR A 83 -21.05 32.04 -18.34
CA TYR A 83 -20.48 31.85 -19.67
C TYR A 83 -21.39 32.48 -20.72
N GLU A 84 -20.80 33.07 -21.78
CA GLU A 84 -21.55 33.49 -22.96
C GLU A 84 -22.24 32.30 -23.64
N LYS A 85 -23.54 32.45 -23.93
CA LYS A 85 -24.30 31.50 -24.74
C LYS A 85 -24.04 31.82 -26.21
N GLN A 86 -23.48 30.88 -26.97
CA GLN A 86 -23.39 31.00 -28.43
C GLN A 86 -24.47 30.16 -29.12
N TYR A 87 -25.12 30.77 -30.10
CA TYR A 87 -26.15 30.14 -30.92
C TYR A 87 -25.50 29.36 -32.07
N ASP A 88 -25.62 28.03 -32.04
CA ASP A 88 -25.10 27.16 -33.09
C ASP A 88 -26.12 27.10 -34.24
N LYS A 89 -25.89 27.92 -35.28
CA LYS A 89 -26.77 28.03 -36.46
C LYS A 89 -27.02 26.70 -37.20
N LYS A 90 -26.19 25.66 -37.02
CA LYS A 90 -26.37 24.36 -37.69
C LYS A 90 -27.26 23.39 -36.94
N SER A 91 -27.44 23.55 -35.63
CA SER A 91 -28.19 22.60 -34.79
C SER A 91 -29.44 23.17 -34.14
N GLY A 92 -29.74 24.47 -34.34
CA GLY A 92 -30.92 25.14 -33.78
C GLY A 92 -30.91 25.27 -32.24
N ASN A 93 -29.83 24.84 -31.58
CA ASN A 93 -29.74 24.72 -30.12
C ASN A 93 -28.73 25.71 -29.52
N ILE A 94 -29.08 26.23 -28.34
CA ILE A 94 -28.19 27.03 -27.51
C ILE A 94 -27.24 26.08 -26.78
N LYS A 95 -25.94 26.14 -27.07
CA LYS A 95 -24.93 25.39 -26.32
C LYS A 95 -24.22 26.28 -25.31
N ASN A 96 -24.11 25.81 -24.07
CA ASN A 96 -23.14 26.36 -23.13
C ASN A 96 -21.75 25.98 -23.64
N VAL A 97 -20.95 26.96 -24.07
CA VAL A 97 -19.57 26.69 -24.48
C VAL A 97 -18.77 26.35 -23.22
N LYS A 98 -18.35 25.09 -23.05
CA LYS A 98 -17.54 24.64 -21.89
C LYS A 98 -16.23 25.45 -21.70
N ASN A 99 -15.85 26.27 -22.68
CA ASN A 99 -14.68 27.16 -22.70
C ASN A 99 -15.00 28.61 -23.17
N GLY A 100 -16.22 29.12 -22.96
CA GLY A 100 -16.57 30.51 -23.33
C GLY A 100 -15.82 31.57 -22.52
N LYS A 101 -15.66 32.79 -23.05
CA LYS A 101 -15.10 33.94 -22.32
C LYS A 101 -15.95 34.19 -21.06
N ILE A 102 -15.28 34.31 -19.90
CA ILE A 102 -15.91 34.68 -18.63
C ILE A 102 -16.35 36.14 -18.73
N THR A 103 -17.65 36.42 -18.67
CA THR A 103 -18.18 37.79 -18.81
C THR A 103 -18.38 38.51 -17.48
N HIS A 104 -18.53 37.77 -16.38
CA HIS A 104 -18.61 38.33 -15.02
C HIS A 104 -17.93 37.39 -14.01
N ARG A 105 -17.16 37.98 -13.08
CA ARG A 105 -16.50 37.33 -11.95
C ARG A 105 -16.76 38.14 -10.67
N GLN A 106 -17.37 37.52 -9.68
CA GLN A 106 -17.56 38.11 -8.35
C GLN A 106 -17.06 37.12 -7.30
N ASP A 107 -16.05 37.52 -6.52
CA ASP A 107 -15.56 36.73 -5.38
C ASP A 107 -16.61 36.85 -4.26
N LYS A 108 -17.27 35.74 -3.89
CA LYS A 108 -18.37 35.74 -2.91
C LYS A 108 -17.89 35.60 -1.47
N GLU A 109 -16.91 34.72 -1.24
CA GLU A 109 -16.41 34.40 0.09
C GLU A 109 -14.93 33.99 0.00
N VAL A 110 -14.12 34.48 0.95
CA VAL A 110 -12.69 34.14 1.06
C VAL A 110 -12.47 33.36 2.33
N GLU A 111 -12.28 32.05 2.20
CA GLU A 111 -11.95 31.16 3.31
C GLU A 111 -10.43 31.06 3.47
N VAL A 112 -9.97 30.89 4.71
CA VAL A 112 -8.53 30.74 5.03
C VAL A 112 -8.27 29.33 5.51
N PHE A 113 -7.27 28.68 4.92
CA PHE A 113 -6.85 27.33 5.28
C PHE A 113 -5.38 27.32 5.70
N LYS A 114 -5.03 26.35 6.53
CA LYS A 114 -3.67 26.12 7.04
C LYS A 114 -3.21 24.70 6.71
N SER A 115 -1.97 24.54 6.26
CA SER A 115 -1.34 23.23 6.03
C SER A 115 -1.27 22.45 7.34
N MET A 116 -1.74 21.19 7.35
CA MET A 116 -1.81 20.38 8.57
C MET A 116 -1.29 18.95 8.41
N LEU A 117 -1.63 18.25 7.33
CA LEU A 117 -1.40 16.81 7.24
C LEU A 117 -0.73 16.43 5.91
N THR A 118 0.42 15.75 6.00
CA THR A 118 1.12 15.15 4.86
C THR A 118 1.63 13.78 5.27
N GLY A 119 0.84 12.73 5.04
CA GLY A 119 1.24 11.35 5.30
C GLY A 119 2.09 10.79 4.16
N ALA A 120 2.64 9.60 4.33
CA ALA A 120 3.46 8.94 3.31
C ALA A 120 2.72 8.76 1.96
N GLY A 121 1.41 8.50 1.98
CA GLY A 121 0.59 8.45 0.77
C GLY A 121 0.42 9.82 0.09
N HIS A 122 0.31 10.90 0.87
CA HIS A 122 0.22 12.26 0.33
C HIS A 122 1.57 12.70 -0.25
N SER A 123 2.67 12.44 0.47
CA SER A 123 4.05 12.71 0.05
C SER A 123 4.37 12.08 -1.31
N ARG A 124 4.14 10.77 -1.48
CA ARG A 124 4.36 10.05 -2.75
C ARG A 124 3.54 10.61 -3.93
N ASN A 125 2.38 11.21 -3.65
CA ASN A 125 1.53 11.83 -4.66
C ASN A 125 1.78 13.34 -4.82
N CYS A 126 2.80 13.89 -4.15
CA CYS A 126 3.10 15.32 -4.08
C CYS A 126 1.87 16.15 -3.62
N LYS A 127 1.13 15.65 -2.64
CA LYS A 127 -0.08 16.27 -2.07
C LYS A 127 0.13 16.69 -0.62
N SER A 128 -0.55 17.76 -0.20
CA SER A 128 -0.63 18.22 1.19
C SER A 128 -2.07 18.61 1.52
N LEU A 129 -2.54 18.25 2.70
CA LEU A 129 -3.90 18.59 3.16
C LEU A 129 -3.90 19.85 4.01
N TYR A 130 -4.87 20.71 3.74
CA TYR A 130 -5.07 21.98 4.41
C TYR A 130 -6.44 22.00 5.07
N ILE A 131 -6.50 22.59 6.26
CA ILE A 131 -7.70 22.65 7.10
C ILE A 131 -8.10 24.11 7.35
N ARG A 132 -9.39 24.41 7.30
CA ARG A 132 -9.93 25.76 7.51
C ARG A 132 -9.64 26.26 8.92
N THR A 133 -9.27 27.54 9.04
CA THR A 133 -8.67 28.08 10.27
C THR A 133 -9.62 28.16 11.47
N ASP A 134 -10.93 28.19 11.24
CA ASP A 134 -11.99 28.18 12.27
C ASP A 134 -12.17 26.81 12.94
N VAL A 135 -11.78 25.71 12.28
CA VAL A 135 -11.90 24.34 12.83
C VAL A 135 -10.55 23.73 13.21
N VAL A 136 -9.44 24.19 12.63
CA VAL A 136 -8.12 23.55 12.74
C VAL A 136 -7.67 23.29 14.18
N ASN A 137 -7.86 24.24 15.10
CA ASN A 137 -7.43 24.11 16.48
C ASN A 137 -8.25 23.06 17.25
N ARG A 138 -9.56 22.97 16.99
CA ARG A 138 -10.46 21.99 17.62
C ARG A 138 -10.14 20.58 17.10
N MET A 139 -9.99 20.45 15.78
CA MET A 139 -9.57 19.20 15.13
C MET A 139 -8.21 18.73 15.68
N ASN A 140 -7.21 19.62 15.76
CA ASN A 140 -5.86 19.26 16.22
C ASN A 140 -5.84 18.74 17.66
N LYS A 141 -6.64 19.34 18.56
CA LYS A 141 -6.80 18.86 19.94
C LYS A 141 -7.42 17.47 20.01
N ILE A 142 -8.37 17.15 19.11
CA ILE A 142 -8.91 15.80 19.00
C ILE A 142 -7.80 14.85 18.54
N LEU A 143 -7.14 15.13 17.41
CA LEU A 143 -6.13 14.24 16.82
C LEU A 143 -4.92 13.97 17.74
N LEU A 144 -4.46 14.96 18.52
CA LEU A 144 -3.29 14.82 19.39
C LEU A 144 -3.49 13.83 20.55
N CYS A 145 -4.73 13.55 20.95
CA CYS A 145 -5.06 12.52 21.95
C CYS A 145 -4.14 12.57 23.21
N GLY A 146 -4.02 13.76 23.80
CA GLY A 146 -3.20 14.00 25.00
C GLY A 146 -1.75 14.41 24.74
N ILE A 147 -1.23 14.26 23.52
CA ILE A 147 0.11 14.74 23.17
C ILE A 147 0.13 16.28 23.19
N PRO A 148 1.10 16.93 23.86
CA PRO A 148 1.24 18.38 23.82
C PRO A 148 1.47 18.91 22.40
N HIS A 149 0.71 19.93 22.01
CA HIS A 149 0.78 20.52 20.66
C HIS A 149 2.12 21.22 20.34
N ASN A 150 2.97 21.47 21.33
CA ASN A 150 4.27 22.12 21.22
C ASN A 150 5.43 21.17 21.56
N ILE A 151 5.22 19.84 21.47
CA ILE A 151 6.30 18.90 21.69
C ILE A 151 7.37 19.04 20.61
N CYS A 152 8.64 18.94 21.00
CA CYS A 152 9.76 18.83 20.08
C CYS A 152 9.95 17.35 19.73
N TYR A 153 9.86 16.99 18.45
CA TYR A 153 9.95 15.61 18.00
C TYR A 153 11.19 15.38 17.14
N LYS A 154 11.98 14.36 17.50
CA LYS A 154 13.30 14.04 16.93
C LYS A 154 13.32 13.81 15.42
N ASN A 155 12.21 13.36 14.84
CA ASN A 155 12.10 13.08 13.41
C ASN A 155 10.77 13.62 12.87
N PRO A 156 10.73 14.88 12.37
CA PRO A 156 9.50 15.50 11.87
C PRO A 156 8.89 14.77 10.66
N ALA A 157 9.68 14.07 9.85
CA ALA A 157 9.17 13.24 8.76
C ALA A 157 8.36 12.04 9.28
N LYS A 158 8.85 11.36 10.32
CA LYS A 158 8.08 10.32 11.04
C LYS A 158 6.84 10.88 11.69
N TRP A 159 6.94 12.04 12.36
CA TRP A 159 5.77 12.69 12.94
C TRP A 159 4.65 12.90 11.91
N ASN A 160 4.95 13.54 10.77
CA ASN A 160 3.97 13.80 9.72
C ASN A 160 3.36 12.52 9.16
N SER A 161 4.21 11.53 8.88
CA SER A 161 3.79 10.22 8.37
C SER A 161 2.81 9.53 9.32
N TYR A 162 3.06 9.62 10.63
CA TYR A 162 2.24 8.94 11.64
C TYR A 162 1.00 9.74 12.04
N TYR A 163 1.12 11.06 12.13
CA TYR A 163 0.05 11.97 12.49
C TYR A 163 -1.06 12.01 11.43
N ALA A 164 -0.68 11.94 10.15
CA ALA A 164 -1.62 11.92 9.03
C ALA A 164 -2.31 10.55 8.80
N MET A 165 -2.06 9.52 9.61
CA MET A 165 -2.76 8.23 9.47
C MET A 165 -4.27 8.34 9.71
N CYS A 166 -4.74 9.40 10.37
CA CYS A 166 -6.17 9.69 10.54
C CYS A 166 -6.93 9.88 9.21
N THR A 167 -6.21 10.01 8.09
CA THR A 167 -6.78 10.15 6.75
C THR A 167 -6.95 8.79 6.05
N THR A 168 -6.57 7.68 6.68
CA THR A 168 -6.81 6.35 6.13
C THR A 168 -8.29 6.01 6.19
N ASP A 169 -8.81 5.55 5.07
CA ASP A 169 -10.17 5.04 4.92
C ASP A 169 -10.40 3.89 5.88
N SER A 170 -11.45 3.99 6.69
CA SER A 170 -11.71 3.01 7.73
C SER A 170 -13.09 3.17 8.37
N GLU A 171 -13.63 2.05 8.81
CA GLU A 171 -14.93 1.98 9.49
C GLU A 171 -14.74 1.87 11.01
N PRO A 172 -15.45 2.69 11.80
CA PRO A 172 -15.32 2.66 13.26
C PRO A 172 -16.05 1.46 13.86
N VAL A 173 -15.44 0.81 14.85
CA VAL A 173 -16.12 -0.16 15.71
C VAL A 173 -16.77 0.56 16.89
N LYS A 174 -17.85 -0.01 17.44
CA LYS A 174 -18.68 0.68 18.45
C LYS A 174 -17.92 0.95 19.74
N GLU A 175 -17.13 -0.02 20.20
CA GLU A 175 -16.34 0.11 21.41
C GLU A 175 -14.88 -0.27 21.14
N PRO A 176 -13.91 0.49 21.67
CA PRO A 176 -12.51 0.16 21.53
C PRO A 176 -12.17 -1.14 22.26
N PRO A 177 -11.29 -1.99 21.72
CA PRO A 177 -10.90 -3.25 22.33
C PRO A 177 -10.08 -3.08 23.61
N ASN A 178 -10.12 -4.08 24.48
CA ASN A 178 -9.18 -4.24 25.58
C ASN A 178 -7.80 -4.67 25.06
N ILE A 179 -6.93 -3.69 24.87
CA ILE A 179 -5.57 -3.85 24.33
C ILE A 179 -4.53 -3.94 25.45
N ILE A 180 -3.53 -4.80 25.23
CA ILE A 180 -2.22 -4.76 25.88
C ILE A 180 -1.14 -4.60 24.80
N VAL A 181 -0.08 -3.85 25.09
CA VAL A 181 1.05 -3.66 24.17
C VAL A 181 2.31 -4.31 24.75
N ILE A 182 2.89 -5.26 24.04
CA ILE A 182 4.12 -5.98 24.42
C ILE A 182 5.31 -5.49 23.59
N ASP A 183 6.54 -5.77 24.04
CA ASP A 183 7.75 -5.32 23.32
C ASP A 183 7.89 -6.03 21.96
N ASP A 184 8.75 -5.56 21.07
CA ASP A 184 9.01 -6.28 19.82
C ASP A 184 9.92 -7.49 20.07
N PHE A 185 9.61 -8.63 19.44
CA PHE A 185 10.50 -9.79 19.47
C PHE A 185 11.57 -9.68 18.38
N GLU A 186 12.82 -9.95 18.74
CA GLU A 186 13.95 -9.98 17.83
C GLU A 186 14.63 -11.35 17.89
N LYS A 187 15.06 -11.85 16.73
CA LYS A 187 15.71 -13.15 16.62
C LYS A 187 16.87 -13.09 15.64
N TYR A 188 17.90 -13.88 15.90
CA TYR A 188 19.01 -14.05 14.97
C TYR A 188 18.87 -15.38 14.23
N VAL A 189 18.96 -15.34 12.91
CA VAL A 189 18.95 -16.53 12.03
C VAL A 189 20.25 -16.60 11.23
N SER A 190 20.79 -17.80 11.09
CA SER A 190 22.01 -18.02 10.30
C SER A 190 21.65 -18.21 8.82
N GLU A 191 22.19 -17.35 7.97
CA GLU A 191 21.92 -17.36 6.52
C GLU A 191 23.17 -16.96 5.72
N CYS A 192 23.24 -17.43 4.47
CA CYS A 192 24.14 -16.85 3.46
C CYS A 192 23.42 -15.68 2.80
N ILE A 193 24.00 -14.49 2.87
CA ILE A 193 23.42 -13.27 2.32
C ILE A 193 24.36 -12.60 1.32
N ASP A 194 23.84 -11.65 0.57
CA ASP A 194 24.66 -10.64 -0.10
C ASP A 194 24.53 -9.34 0.69
N GLU A 195 25.66 -8.79 1.11
CA GLU A 195 25.70 -7.62 1.96
C GLU A 195 26.10 -6.39 1.15
N VAL A 196 25.27 -5.35 1.20
CA VAL A 196 25.60 -4.05 0.62
C VAL A 196 26.04 -3.13 1.75
N GLU A 197 27.28 -2.68 1.71
CA GLU A 197 27.86 -1.77 2.71
C GLU A 197 27.94 -0.36 2.12
N GLU A 198 27.37 0.62 2.84
CA GLU A 198 27.61 2.04 2.59
C GLU A 198 28.86 2.47 3.37
N TYR A 199 29.76 3.21 2.73
CA TYR A 199 30.95 3.81 3.36
C TYR A 199 31.19 5.22 2.79
N LEU A 200 32.08 5.98 3.45
CA LEU A 200 32.51 7.30 2.97
C LEU A 200 33.89 7.17 2.34
N ASP A 201 34.08 7.76 1.16
CA ASP A 201 35.42 7.91 0.58
C ASP A 201 36.22 9.03 1.29
N SER A 202 37.46 9.26 0.82
CA SER A 202 38.36 10.28 1.36
C SER A 202 37.79 11.70 1.32
N ASP A 203 36.88 11.96 0.38
CA ASP A 203 36.25 13.26 0.17
C ASP A 203 34.92 13.38 0.92
N GLY A 204 34.51 12.33 1.65
CA GLY A 204 33.27 12.27 2.40
C GLY A 204 32.04 11.97 1.56
N ASN A 205 32.21 11.50 0.32
CA ASN A 205 31.10 11.07 -0.53
C ASN A 205 30.68 9.64 -0.17
N LYS A 206 29.37 9.38 -0.24
CA LYS A 206 28.82 8.04 -0.03
C LYS A 206 29.20 7.13 -1.19
N LYS A 207 29.80 5.99 -0.86
CA LYS A 207 30.13 4.88 -1.77
C LYS A 207 29.50 3.60 -1.26
N TYR A 208 29.40 2.62 -2.14
CA TYR A 208 28.77 1.34 -1.84
C TYR A 208 29.69 0.20 -2.27
N GLY A 209 29.72 -0.86 -1.48
CA GLY A 209 30.40 -2.11 -1.79
C GLY A 209 29.46 -3.29 -1.59
N VAL A 210 29.70 -4.38 -2.32
CA VAL A 210 28.92 -5.62 -2.17
C VAL A 210 29.84 -6.76 -1.74
N ASN A 211 29.53 -7.35 -0.60
CA ASN A 211 30.15 -8.57 -0.11
C ASN A 211 29.18 -9.73 -0.38
N ASN A 212 29.48 -10.52 -1.41
CA ASN A 212 28.63 -11.64 -1.83
C ASN A 212 28.86 -12.90 -0.99
N ASN A 213 27.79 -13.68 -0.78
CA ASN A 213 27.84 -14.99 -0.12
C ASN A 213 28.45 -14.95 1.32
N VAL A 214 28.06 -13.95 2.10
CA VAL A 214 28.50 -13.80 3.50
C VAL A 214 27.64 -14.66 4.41
N LYS A 215 28.26 -15.61 5.11
CA LYS A 215 27.61 -16.37 6.19
C LYS A 215 27.60 -15.55 7.48
N GLN A 216 26.42 -15.15 7.94
CA GLN A 216 26.31 -14.43 9.21
C GLN A 216 24.97 -14.67 9.92
N LYS A 217 24.91 -14.20 11.17
CA LYS A 217 23.66 -14.15 11.95
C LYS A 217 22.92 -12.87 11.61
N VAL A 218 21.85 -12.99 10.83
CA VAL A 218 20.98 -11.88 10.45
C VAL A 218 19.93 -11.67 11.52
N LYS A 219 19.77 -10.43 11.96
CA LYS A 219 18.72 -10.02 12.90
C LYS A 219 17.40 -9.87 12.15
N ILE A 220 16.35 -10.54 12.62
CA ILE A 220 14.99 -10.46 12.07
C ILE A 220 14.00 -10.01 13.14
N LYS A 221 12.89 -9.41 12.69
CA LYS A 221 11.72 -9.06 13.51
C LYS A 221 10.50 -9.80 12.95
N PRO A 222 10.26 -11.05 13.36
CA PRO A 222 9.25 -11.89 12.72
C PRO A 222 7.81 -11.44 12.96
N PHE A 223 7.58 -10.53 13.93
CA PHE A 223 6.25 -10.06 14.34
C PHE A 223 6.09 -8.53 14.15
N ASP A 224 6.95 -7.89 13.35
CA ASP A 224 6.87 -6.43 13.15
C ASP A 224 5.52 -6.06 12.52
N GLY A 225 4.73 -5.23 13.21
CA GLY A 225 3.44 -4.76 12.73
C GLY A 225 2.27 -5.71 13.01
N ALA A 226 2.54 -6.87 13.60
CA ALA A 226 1.54 -7.88 13.94
C ALA A 226 1.06 -7.79 15.38
N GLY A 227 -0.23 -8.03 15.58
CA GLY A 227 -0.85 -8.26 16.86
C GLY A 227 -1.80 -9.46 16.78
N LEU A 228 -2.42 -9.77 17.90
CA LEU A 228 -3.36 -10.87 18.06
C LEU A 228 -4.71 -10.33 18.49
N VAL A 229 -5.79 -10.94 18.00
CA VAL A 229 -7.15 -10.63 18.43
C VAL A 229 -7.92 -11.91 18.77
N THR A 230 -8.73 -11.86 19.82
CA THR A 230 -9.56 -12.99 20.22
C THR A 230 -10.67 -13.26 19.19
N PRO A 231 -11.13 -14.51 19.04
CA PRO A 231 -12.24 -14.82 18.14
C PRO A 231 -13.53 -14.10 18.55
N GLN A 232 -13.74 -13.84 19.83
CA GLN A 232 -14.90 -13.11 20.36
C GLN A 232 -14.90 -11.65 19.88
N CYS A 233 -13.77 -10.97 19.99
CA CYS A 233 -13.65 -9.60 19.50
C CYS A 233 -13.76 -9.52 17.97
N ALA A 234 -13.09 -10.43 17.26
CA ALA A 234 -13.16 -10.53 15.80
C ALA A 234 -14.60 -10.79 15.30
N ALA A 235 -15.35 -11.67 15.98
CA ALA A 235 -16.76 -11.93 15.66
C ALA A 235 -17.64 -10.71 15.91
N LYS A 236 -17.39 -9.95 16.99
CA LYS A 236 -18.08 -8.69 17.27
C LYS A 236 -17.86 -7.68 16.15
N TRP A 237 -16.61 -7.47 15.72
CA TRP A 237 -16.30 -6.58 14.61
C TRP A 237 -16.94 -7.05 13.30
N ALA A 238 -16.88 -8.34 12.99
CA ALA A 238 -17.52 -8.89 11.79
C ALA A 238 -19.04 -8.64 11.76
N LEU A 239 -19.71 -8.68 12.92
CA LEU A 239 -21.12 -8.34 13.03
C LEU A 239 -21.38 -6.84 12.88
N GLU A 240 -20.59 -6.00 13.55
CA GLU A 240 -20.74 -4.53 13.50
C GLU A 240 -20.51 -3.97 12.09
N LEU A 241 -19.52 -4.50 11.38
CA LEU A 241 -19.15 -4.10 10.01
C LEU A 241 -19.93 -4.90 8.94
N ASN A 242 -20.87 -5.77 9.34
CA ASN A 242 -21.66 -6.63 8.46
C ASN A 242 -20.80 -7.38 7.41
N ILE A 243 -19.67 -7.94 7.84
CA ILE A 243 -18.71 -8.61 6.96
C ILE A 243 -19.34 -9.87 6.37
N ARG A 244 -19.34 -9.94 5.04
CA ARG A 244 -19.90 -11.04 4.24
C ARG A 244 -19.00 -11.34 3.05
N ASN A 245 -18.96 -12.60 2.65
CA ASN A 245 -18.31 -12.99 1.40
C ASN A 245 -19.17 -12.56 0.19
N LYS A 246 -18.68 -12.75 -1.04
CA LYS A 246 -19.43 -12.37 -2.27
C LYS A 246 -20.77 -13.09 -2.40
N LYS A 247 -20.90 -14.28 -1.81
CA LYS A 247 -22.16 -15.05 -1.73
C LYS A 247 -23.10 -14.59 -0.59
N GLY A 248 -22.77 -13.53 0.14
CA GLY A 248 -23.59 -12.99 1.23
C GLY A 248 -23.47 -13.74 2.58
N LYS A 249 -22.60 -14.74 2.68
CA LYS A 249 -22.36 -15.51 3.93
C LYS A 249 -21.49 -14.71 4.88
N ARG A 250 -21.92 -14.59 6.14
CA ARG A 250 -21.12 -13.99 7.22
C ARG A 250 -19.94 -14.90 7.58
N TYR A 251 -18.80 -14.31 7.91
CA TYR A 251 -17.62 -15.02 8.34
C TYR A 251 -16.77 -14.18 9.29
N ILE A 252 -15.81 -14.82 9.96
CA ILE A 252 -14.78 -14.16 10.75
C ILE A 252 -13.51 -14.09 9.89
N PRO A 253 -13.07 -12.90 9.45
CA PRO A 253 -11.78 -12.72 8.78
C PRO A 253 -10.61 -13.29 9.57
N ALA A 254 -9.60 -13.81 8.87
CA ALA A 254 -8.35 -14.30 9.49
C ALA A 254 -7.52 -13.19 10.15
N ALA A 255 -7.61 -11.97 9.59
CA ALA A 255 -6.87 -10.80 10.02
C ALA A 255 -7.68 -9.51 9.80
N PHE A 256 -7.38 -8.49 10.59
CA PHE A 256 -7.96 -7.15 10.49
C PHE A 256 -6.87 -6.10 10.53
N GLN A 257 -6.82 -5.24 9.52
CA GLN A 257 -5.99 -4.07 9.52
C GLN A 257 -6.71 -2.95 10.24
N PHE A 258 -6.03 -2.30 11.19
CA PHE A 258 -6.67 -1.30 12.04
C PHE A 258 -5.87 0.00 12.14
N ARG A 259 -6.56 1.07 12.53
CA ARG A 259 -6.02 2.40 12.81
C ARG A 259 -6.67 2.97 14.07
N ALA A 260 -5.86 3.56 14.94
CA ALA A 260 -6.32 4.36 16.06
C ALA A 260 -5.41 5.58 16.25
N ILE A 261 -6.01 6.73 16.52
CA ILE A 261 -5.26 7.97 16.70
C ILE A 261 -4.65 8.06 18.11
N PRO A 262 -3.46 8.65 18.27
CA PRO A 262 -2.52 9.04 17.24
C PRO A 262 -1.53 7.89 16.97
N GLY A 263 -1.27 7.60 15.70
CA GLY A 263 -0.14 6.74 15.31
C GLY A 263 -0.18 5.29 15.82
N ILE A 264 -1.36 4.72 16.10
CA ILE A 264 -1.50 3.28 16.30
C ILE A 264 -1.99 2.65 14.99
N LYS A 265 -1.21 1.70 14.46
CA LYS A 265 -1.54 0.96 13.23
C LYS A 265 -0.91 -0.42 13.22
N GLY A 266 -1.57 -1.35 12.54
CA GLY A 266 -1.01 -2.64 12.16
C GLY A 266 -2.09 -3.61 11.74
N GLU A 267 -1.75 -4.89 11.76
CA GLU A 267 -2.66 -6.00 11.53
C GLU A 267 -2.84 -6.79 12.83
N VAL A 268 -4.07 -7.21 13.15
CA VAL A 268 -4.31 -8.21 14.20
C VAL A 268 -4.82 -9.50 13.59
N PHE A 269 -4.21 -10.62 14.01
CA PHE A 269 -4.53 -11.96 13.52
C PHE A 269 -5.40 -12.71 14.52
N VAL A 270 -6.46 -13.36 14.04
CA VAL A 270 -7.42 -14.05 14.90
C VAL A 270 -6.83 -15.35 15.44
N ILE A 271 -6.73 -15.46 16.77
CA ILE A 271 -6.29 -16.67 17.46
C ILE A 271 -6.95 -16.82 18.82
N ASP A 272 -7.16 -18.07 19.24
CA ASP A 272 -7.84 -18.41 20.50
C ASP A 272 -6.92 -18.23 21.72
N ILE A 273 -6.76 -16.97 22.16
CA ILE A 273 -5.87 -16.60 23.28
C ILE A 273 -6.30 -17.30 24.59
N TYR A 274 -7.60 -17.39 24.87
CA TYR A 274 -8.11 -17.99 26.11
C TYR A 274 -7.88 -19.50 26.15
N LYS A 275 -8.06 -20.19 25.01
CA LYS A 275 -7.68 -21.60 24.91
C LYS A 275 -6.18 -21.80 25.08
N PHE A 276 -5.35 -20.90 24.55
CA PHE A 276 -3.89 -20.96 24.75
C PHE A 276 -3.50 -20.82 26.23
N ILE A 277 -4.14 -19.88 26.94
CA ILE A 277 -3.98 -19.70 28.39
C ILE A 277 -4.27 -21.00 29.15
N GLU A 278 -5.38 -21.67 28.83
CA GLU A 278 -5.83 -22.87 29.53
C GLU A 278 -4.91 -24.06 29.29
N GLU A 279 -4.55 -24.32 28.03
CA GLU A 279 -3.75 -25.50 27.68
C GLU A 279 -2.28 -25.38 28.10
N ASN A 280 -1.74 -24.16 28.20
CA ASN A 280 -0.35 -23.95 28.61
C ASN A 280 -0.22 -23.53 30.08
N ASN A 281 -1.34 -23.41 30.81
CA ASN A 281 -1.39 -22.95 32.20
C ASN A 281 -0.63 -21.61 32.40
N VAL A 282 -0.83 -20.66 31.47
CA VAL A 282 -0.23 -19.31 31.50
C VAL A 282 -1.31 -18.25 31.68
N ARG A 283 -1.00 -17.13 32.32
CA ARG A 283 -2.04 -16.12 32.65
C ARG A 283 -1.60 -14.67 32.57
N PHE A 284 -0.32 -14.41 32.83
CA PHE A 284 0.20 -13.07 33.02
C PHE A 284 1.03 -12.62 31.82
N VAL A 285 0.83 -11.37 31.40
CA VAL A 285 1.62 -10.71 30.34
C VAL A 285 2.17 -9.41 30.87
N ARG A 286 3.44 -9.13 30.58
CA ARG A 286 4.08 -7.84 30.88
C ARG A 286 3.96 -6.91 29.68
N ASP A 287 3.48 -5.69 29.89
CA ASP A 287 3.44 -4.67 28.83
C ASP A 287 4.78 -3.93 28.69
N ILE A 288 4.88 -3.08 27.66
CA ILE A 288 6.09 -2.26 27.39
C ILE A 288 6.42 -1.21 28.46
N TRP A 289 5.48 -0.93 29.37
CA TRP A 289 5.69 -0.03 30.52
C TRP A 289 6.00 -0.81 31.81
N GLY A 290 6.16 -2.14 31.72
CA GLY A 290 6.56 -3.01 32.81
C GLY A 290 5.40 -3.52 33.68
N LYS A 291 4.15 -3.12 33.40
CA LYS A 291 2.98 -3.57 34.16
C LYS A 291 2.63 -5.01 33.80
N ILE A 292 2.30 -5.79 34.82
CA ILE A 292 1.86 -7.18 34.68
C ILE A 292 0.33 -7.23 34.65
N TRP A 293 -0.23 -7.84 33.63
CA TRP A 293 -1.65 -7.97 33.37
C TRP A 293 -2.12 -9.40 33.53
N ASP A 294 -3.20 -9.60 34.27
CA ASP A 294 -3.98 -10.84 34.26
C ASP A 294 -4.97 -10.79 33.09
N LEU A 295 -4.70 -11.54 32.02
CA LEU A 295 -5.48 -11.43 30.77
C LEU A 295 -6.95 -11.84 30.92
N LYS A 296 -7.23 -12.83 31.78
CA LYS A 296 -8.61 -13.29 32.04
C LYS A 296 -9.38 -12.25 32.84
N LYS A 297 -8.77 -11.66 33.87
CA LYS A 297 -9.40 -10.59 34.67
C LYS A 297 -9.59 -9.31 33.86
N TYR A 298 -8.61 -8.95 33.04
CA TYR A 298 -8.66 -7.78 32.18
C TYR A 298 -9.64 -7.93 31.01
N ARG A 299 -10.00 -9.18 30.66
CA ARG A 299 -10.80 -9.52 29.47
C ARG A 299 -10.14 -8.95 28.22
N VAL A 300 -8.91 -9.39 27.96
CA VAL A 300 -8.14 -8.95 26.80
C VAL A 300 -8.89 -9.28 25.50
N ASP A 301 -8.91 -8.31 24.59
CA ASP A 301 -9.41 -8.47 23.23
C ASP A 301 -8.23 -8.57 22.26
N CYS A 302 -7.22 -7.72 22.44
CA CYS A 302 -6.06 -7.64 21.56
C CYS A 302 -4.73 -7.59 22.33
N ILE A 303 -3.70 -8.23 21.76
CA ILE A 303 -2.29 -8.07 22.15
C ILE A 303 -1.56 -7.44 20.97
N LEU A 304 -1.03 -6.23 21.15
CA LEU A 304 -0.31 -5.51 20.11
C LEU A 304 1.20 -5.56 20.37
N THR A 305 2.00 -5.55 19.30
CA THR A 305 3.45 -5.33 19.42
C THR A 305 3.76 -3.84 19.51
N LYS A 306 4.89 -3.51 20.12
CA LYS A 306 5.38 -2.13 20.29
C LYS A 306 5.48 -1.39 18.96
N SER A 307 5.91 -2.09 17.90
CA SER A 307 6.00 -1.48 16.59
C SER A 307 4.65 -1.02 16.04
N GLN A 308 3.51 -1.50 16.54
CA GLN A 308 2.18 -1.01 16.17
C GLN A 308 1.79 0.32 16.82
N PHE A 309 2.44 0.72 17.93
CA PHE A 309 2.17 1.99 18.62
C PHE A 309 3.32 2.99 18.40
N LYS A 310 3.24 3.76 17.32
CA LYS A 310 4.37 4.60 16.85
C LYS A 310 4.78 5.73 17.80
N PHE A 311 3.87 6.20 18.65
CA PHE A 311 4.10 7.26 19.64
C PHE A 311 4.09 6.76 21.09
N TYR A 312 4.36 5.47 21.32
CA TYR A 312 4.33 4.89 22.66
C TYR A 312 5.22 5.65 23.67
N ASP A 313 6.35 6.19 23.22
CA ASP A 313 7.34 6.91 24.03
C ASP A 313 6.84 8.30 24.49
N LEU A 314 5.71 8.77 23.96
CA LEU A 314 5.05 10.01 24.38
C LEU A 314 3.99 9.79 25.47
N TYR A 315 3.79 8.55 25.92
CA TYR A 315 2.82 8.18 26.95
C TYR A 315 3.49 7.44 28.11
N ASN A 316 3.09 7.81 29.34
CA ASN A 316 3.57 7.16 30.57
C ASN A 316 3.04 5.73 30.78
N SER A 317 1.90 5.37 30.17
CA SER A 317 1.30 4.03 30.23
C SER A 317 0.25 3.85 29.13
N PHE A 318 -0.20 2.61 28.90
CA PHE A 318 -1.33 2.36 28.01
C PHE A 318 -2.63 2.99 28.54
N GLU A 319 -2.84 3.01 29.85
CA GLU A 319 -4.00 3.64 30.48
C GLU A 319 -4.02 5.16 30.31
N HIS A 320 -2.85 5.80 30.28
CA HIS A 320 -2.77 7.21 29.95
C HIS A 320 -3.31 7.47 28.53
N TRP A 321 -2.85 6.70 27.53
CA TRP A 321 -3.40 6.78 26.18
C TRP A 321 -4.91 6.48 26.16
N ARG A 322 -5.35 5.39 26.81
CA ARG A 322 -6.76 4.97 26.86
C ARG A 322 -7.67 6.07 27.44
N LYS A 323 -7.24 6.70 28.53
CA LYS A 323 -7.98 7.79 29.19
C LYS A 323 -8.14 8.98 28.24
N GLU A 324 -7.06 9.41 27.59
CA GLU A 324 -7.10 10.52 26.64
C GLU A 324 -7.89 10.15 25.38
N PHE A 325 -7.82 8.90 24.93
CA PHE A 325 -8.56 8.40 23.78
C PHE A 325 -10.08 8.41 24.02
N GLN A 326 -10.52 7.97 25.20
CA GLN A 326 -11.93 7.92 25.59
C GLN A 326 -12.54 9.29 25.93
N LYS A 327 -11.71 10.31 26.13
CA LYS A 327 -12.16 11.66 26.45
C LYS A 327 -12.93 12.27 25.27
N GLU A 328 -14.18 12.64 25.52
CA GLU A 328 -14.96 13.44 24.58
C GLU A 328 -14.42 14.87 24.51
N LEU A 329 -14.18 15.37 23.30
CA LEU A 329 -13.75 16.73 23.04
C LEU A 329 -14.64 17.35 21.97
N TYR A 330 -15.21 18.51 22.27
CA TYR A 330 -16.10 19.22 21.33
C TYR A 330 -17.29 18.37 20.87
N GLY A 331 -17.81 17.48 21.72
CA GLY A 331 -18.88 16.54 21.38
C GLY A 331 -18.43 15.31 20.59
N TYR A 332 -17.13 15.17 20.29
CA TYR A 332 -16.61 14.05 19.51
C TYR A 332 -15.86 13.05 20.39
N ARG A 333 -16.19 11.77 20.24
CA ARG A 333 -15.46 10.64 20.82
C ARG A 333 -14.65 9.95 19.74
N ARG A 334 -13.35 9.78 19.97
CA ARG A 334 -12.43 9.09 19.06
C ARG A 334 -12.82 7.63 18.90
N THR A 335 -12.57 7.09 17.72
CA THR A 335 -12.97 5.72 17.37
C THR A 335 -11.78 4.82 17.08
N PHE A 336 -11.95 3.53 17.35
CA PHE A 336 -11.03 2.49 16.88
C PHE A 336 -11.53 2.01 15.52
N ASN A 337 -10.65 1.93 14.53
CA ASN A 337 -11.09 1.82 13.14
C ASN A 337 -10.49 0.60 12.45
N ILE A 338 -11.31 -0.10 11.68
CA ILE A 338 -10.88 -1.19 10.80
C ILE A 338 -10.76 -0.63 9.38
N SER A 339 -9.56 -0.67 8.81
CA SER A 339 -9.28 -0.17 7.45
C SER A 339 -9.48 -1.23 6.38
N SER A 340 -9.20 -2.49 6.71
CA SER A 340 -9.41 -3.63 5.83
C SER A 340 -9.42 -4.93 6.65
N TYR A 341 -9.83 -6.03 6.03
CA TYR A 341 -9.86 -7.35 6.64
C TYR A 341 -9.59 -8.42 5.60
N ALA A 342 -9.05 -9.56 6.04
CA ALA A 342 -8.73 -10.68 5.17
C ALA A 342 -9.98 -11.24 4.47
N GLU A 343 -9.90 -11.48 3.17
CA GLU A 343 -11.00 -12.03 2.36
C GLU A 343 -11.39 -13.45 2.81
N HIS A 344 -12.63 -13.84 2.54
CA HIS A 344 -13.09 -15.23 2.68
C HIS A 344 -12.36 -16.13 1.66
N PRO A 345 -12.03 -17.40 2.00
CA PRO A 345 -11.34 -18.31 1.06
C PRO A 345 -12.00 -18.44 -0.32
N ASP A 346 -13.34 -18.50 -0.36
CA ASP A 346 -14.12 -18.58 -1.61
C ASP A 346 -14.04 -17.31 -2.48
N ASP A 347 -13.68 -16.17 -1.88
CA ASP A 347 -13.59 -14.89 -2.58
C ASP A 347 -12.21 -14.64 -3.18
N LEU A 348 -11.20 -15.40 -2.73
CA LEU A 348 -9.85 -15.36 -3.28
C LEU A 348 -9.86 -15.78 -4.75
N LYS A 349 -9.17 -15.01 -5.57
CA LYS A 349 -9.00 -15.35 -6.98
C LYS A 349 -8.23 -16.67 -7.11
N ASN A 350 -8.49 -17.43 -8.18
CA ASN A 350 -7.67 -18.59 -8.54
C ASN A 350 -6.62 -18.26 -9.60
N ILE A 351 -6.79 -17.14 -10.29
CA ILE A 351 -5.89 -16.64 -11.33
C ILE A 351 -5.49 -15.20 -11.02
N THR A 352 -4.26 -14.86 -11.37
CA THR A 352 -3.71 -13.52 -11.21
C THR A 352 -2.84 -13.19 -12.41
N MET A 353 -2.70 -11.89 -12.68
CA MET A 353 -1.78 -11.41 -13.70
C MET A 353 -0.53 -10.91 -13.00
N LEU A 354 0.58 -11.63 -13.18
CA LEU A 354 1.90 -11.20 -12.71
C LEU A 354 2.41 -10.07 -13.59
N SER A 355 3.08 -9.09 -12.98
CA SER A 355 3.83 -8.07 -13.73
C SER A 355 5.10 -8.68 -14.33
N TYR A 356 5.78 -7.92 -15.18
CA TYR A 356 7.08 -8.32 -15.73
C TYR A 356 8.19 -8.37 -14.67
N GLN A 357 8.02 -7.67 -13.53
CA GLN A 357 9.08 -7.47 -12.56
C GLN A 357 9.52 -8.76 -11.85
N PRO A 358 8.63 -9.66 -11.38
CA PRO A 358 9.07 -10.97 -10.90
C PRO A 358 9.79 -11.78 -11.99
N LEU A 359 9.24 -11.77 -13.20
CA LEU A 359 9.73 -12.56 -14.32
C LEU A 359 11.13 -12.15 -14.79
N GLN A 360 11.47 -10.86 -14.71
CA GLN A 360 12.78 -10.37 -15.14
C GLN A 360 13.92 -10.82 -14.22
N THR A 361 13.62 -11.30 -13.00
CA THR A 361 14.61 -11.67 -11.98
C THR A 361 14.98 -13.15 -11.98
N VAL A 362 14.48 -13.91 -12.95
CA VAL A 362 14.70 -15.35 -13.10
C VAL A 362 14.94 -15.71 -14.57
N CYS A 363 15.77 -16.73 -14.81
CA CYS A 363 15.99 -17.26 -16.15
C CYS A 363 15.06 -18.44 -16.46
N PHE A 364 14.19 -18.27 -17.46
CA PHE A 364 13.34 -19.32 -18.01
C PHE A 364 13.98 -20.01 -19.22
N THR A 365 13.66 -21.29 -19.42
CA THR A 365 13.92 -22.01 -20.67
C THR A 365 12.87 -21.65 -21.73
N ASP A 366 13.18 -21.85 -23.01
CA ASP A 366 12.24 -21.57 -24.11
C ASP A 366 10.91 -22.34 -23.94
N ASP A 367 10.98 -23.60 -23.49
CA ASP A 367 9.80 -24.43 -23.23
C ASP A 367 8.95 -23.89 -22.07
N GLU A 368 9.59 -23.40 -21.00
CA GLU A 368 8.89 -22.74 -19.89
C GLU A 368 8.22 -21.44 -20.35
N ILE A 369 8.89 -20.64 -21.18
CA ILE A 369 8.33 -19.40 -21.75
C ILE A 369 7.10 -19.72 -22.60
N GLN A 370 7.18 -20.73 -23.46
CA GLN A 370 6.05 -21.15 -24.29
C GLN A 370 4.85 -21.57 -23.42
N ARG A 371 5.07 -22.38 -22.38
CA ARG A 371 3.99 -22.82 -21.48
C ARG A 371 3.39 -21.67 -20.68
N LEU A 372 4.21 -20.76 -20.16
CA LEU A 372 3.76 -19.62 -19.35
C LEU A 372 2.93 -18.61 -20.15
N THR A 373 3.29 -18.39 -21.41
CA THR A 373 2.64 -17.39 -22.27
C THR A 373 1.40 -17.93 -22.99
N LYS A 374 1.31 -19.26 -23.17
CA LYS A 374 0.24 -19.93 -23.92
C LYS A 374 -1.16 -19.46 -23.56
N TYR A 375 -1.53 -19.50 -22.27
CA TYR A 375 -2.88 -19.15 -21.83
C TYR A 375 -3.24 -17.69 -22.17
N GLY A 376 -2.32 -16.75 -21.96
CA GLY A 376 -2.56 -15.34 -22.28
C GLY A 376 -2.75 -15.10 -23.77
N ILE A 377 -1.96 -15.78 -24.61
CA ILE A 377 -2.05 -15.70 -26.08
C ILE A 377 -3.37 -16.30 -26.58
N GLU A 378 -3.77 -17.46 -26.06
CA GLU A 378 -5.03 -18.11 -26.41
C GLU A 378 -6.24 -17.25 -25.99
N LEU A 379 -6.22 -16.74 -24.75
CA LEU A 379 -7.24 -15.80 -24.28
C LEU A 379 -7.36 -14.58 -25.20
N TYR A 380 -6.23 -13.96 -25.55
CA TYR A 380 -6.23 -12.80 -26.45
C TYR A 380 -6.85 -13.14 -27.81
N ARG A 381 -6.49 -14.29 -28.40
CA ARG A 381 -7.07 -14.73 -29.68
C ARG A 381 -8.58 -14.92 -29.57
N ASN A 382 -9.04 -15.60 -28.53
CA ASN A 382 -10.46 -15.90 -28.32
C ASN A 382 -11.30 -14.62 -28.16
N ILE A 383 -10.87 -13.67 -27.33
CA ILE A 383 -11.64 -12.43 -27.12
C ILE A 383 -11.65 -11.51 -28.35
N CYS A 384 -10.70 -11.68 -29.27
CA CYS A 384 -10.69 -10.93 -30.53
C CYS A 384 -11.72 -11.48 -31.53
N THR A 385 -12.10 -12.75 -31.40
CA THR A 385 -12.95 -13.45 -32.38
C THR A 385 -14.35 -13.77 -31.87
N ASP A 386 -14.56 -13.81 -30.55
CA ASP A 386 -15.84 -14.16 -29.93
C ASP A 386 -16.23 -13.16 -28.83
N ILE A 387 -17.43 -12.58 -28.99
CA ILE A 387 -18.01 -11.63 -28.05
C ILE A 387 -18.34 -12.28 -26.70
N ASN A 388 -18.72 -13.56 -26.69
CA ASN A 388 -19.00 -14.31 -25.47
C ASN A 388 -17.71 -14.53 -24.68
N GLU A 389 -16.60 -14.85 -25.36
CA GLU A 389 -15.28 -14.95 -24.74
C GLU A 389 -14.83 -13.60 -24.17
N PHE A 390 -15.08 -12.49 -24.88
CA PHE A 390 -14.83 -11.15 -24.33
C PHE A 390 -15.67 -10.88 -23.06
N ILE A 391 -16.96 -11.21 -23.10
CA ILE A 391 -17.87 -11.07 -21.95
C ILE A 391 -17.42 -11.95 -20.77
N LYS A 392 -16.92 -13.17 -21.04
CA LYS A 392 -16.32 -14.07 -20.03
C LYS A 392 -15.05 -13.46 -19.42
N TYR A 393 -14.15 -12.94 -20.25
CA TYR A 393 -12.96 -12.20 -19.80
C TYR A 393 -13.29 -11.00 -18.91
N ARG A 394 -14.38 -10.27 -19.22
CA ARG A 394 -14.87 -9.17 -18.39
C ARG A 394 -15.54 -9.62 -17.07
N GLY A 395 -15.66 -10.93 -16.83
CA GLY A 395 -16.21 -11.49 -15.60
C GLY A 395 -17.74 -11.42 -15.52
N ILE A 396 -18.41 -11.50 -16.68
CA ILE A 396 -19.88 -11.40 -16.79
C ILE A 396 -20.52 -12.78 -17.02
N LEU A 397 -19.73 -13.74 -17.50
CA LEU A 397 -20.05 -15.17 -17.56
C LEU A 397 -19.13 -15.90 -16.57
N ILE A 398 -19.71 -16.64 -15.64
CA ILE A 398 -18.99 -17.55 -14.74
C ILE A 398 -19.52 -18.95 -15.09
N ASP A 399 -18.62 -19.91 -15.33
CA ASP A 399 -18.96 -21.26 -15.79
C ASP A 399 -19.97 -21.99 -14.88
N GLU A 400 -20.73 -22.91 -15.49
CA GLU A 400 -21.97 -23.56 -15.05
C GLU A 400 -21.87 -24.59 -13.89
N GLU A 401 -20.98 -24.44 -12.91
CA GLU A 401 -20.97 -25.35 -11.74
C GLU A 401 -21.44 -24.77 -10.42
N GLU A 402 -21.70 -23.47 -10.29
CA GLU A 402 -22.49 -22.96 -9.15
C GLU A 402 -23.32 -21.74 -9.56
N GLN A 403 -24.64 -21.92 -9.52
CA GLN A 403 -25.62 -20.87 -9.75
C GLN A 403 -25.42 -19.70 -8.78
N VAL A 404 -24.79 -18.62 -9.24
CA VAL A 404 -25.22 -17.27 -8.87
C VAL A 404 -25.06 -16.36 -10.09
N ASN A 405 -26.17 -15.71 -10.48
CA ASN A 405 -26.25 -14.60 -11.43
C ASN A 405 -25.50 -13.33 -10.95
N GLN A 406 -24.31 -13.46 -10.36
CA GLN A 406 -23.54 -12.35 -9.84
C GLN A 406 -22.59 -11.83 -10.92
N ILE A 407 -23.06 -10.85 -11.69
CA ILE A 407 -22.18 -9.99 -12.45
C ILE A 407 -21.50 -9.06 -11.44
N SER A 408 -20.17 -9.06 -11.38
CA SER A 408 -19.42 -8.14 -10.52
C SER A 408 -19.89 -6.69 -10.72
N GLU A 409 -20.10 -5.96 -9.62
CA GLU A 409 -20.46 -4.53 -9.69
C GLU A 409 -19.40 -3.70 -10.42
N ALA A 410 -18.14 -4.15 -10.39
CA ALA A 410 -17.02 -3.53 -11.09
C ALA A 410 -17.12 -3.66 -12.62
N VAL A 411 -17.99 -4.53 -13.14
CA VAL A 411 -18.28 -4.59 -14.58
C VAL A 411 -19.08 -3.35 -14.96
N PRO A 412 -18.61 -2.55 -15.93
CA PRO A 412 -19.37 -1.41 -16.42
C PRO A 412 -20.75 -1.79 -16.98
N SER A 413 -21.76 -0.95 -16.72
CA SER A 413 -23.15 -1.22 -17.11
C SER A 413 -23.34 -1.46 -18.61
N TYR A 414 -22.51 -0.85 -19.46
CA TYR A 414 -22.57 -1.07 -20.91
C TYR A 414 -22.17 -2.50 -21.33
N TYR A 415 -21.25 -3.17 -20.63
CA TYR A 415 -20.98 -4.58 -20.92
C TYR A 415 -22.07 -5.51 -20.38
N LYS A 416 -22.72 -5.13 -19.26
CA LYS A 416 -23.92 -5.84 -18.77
C LYS A 416 -25.06 -5.79 -19.79
N ALA A 417 -25.23 -4.62 -20.43
CA ALA A 417 -26.20 -4.43 -21.51
C ALA A 417 -25.81 -5.25 -22.75
N LEU A 418 -24.53 -5.20 -23.16
CA LEU A 418 -24.00 -5.98 -24.29
C LEU A 418 -24.24 -7.49 -24.14
N ARG A 419 -24.12 -8.05 -22.92
CA ARG A 419 -24.47 -9.47 -22.67
C ARG A 419 -25.95 -9.77 -22.94
N LYS A 420 -26.85 -8.84 -22.62
CA LYS A 420 -28.30 -9.02 -22.81
C LYS A 420 -28.76 -8.76 -24.23
N CYS A 421 -28.04 -7.92 -24.97
CA CYS A 421 -28.37 -7.49 -26.32
C CYS A 421 -27.06 -7.42 -27.15
N PRO A 422 -26.62 -8.55 -27.74
CA PRO A 422 -25.39 -8.62 -28.51
C PRO A 422 -25.35 -7.65 -29.71
N GLU A 423 -26.52 -7.23 -30.22
CA GLU A 423 -26.65 -6.25 -31.31
C GLU A 423 -26.06 -4.89 -30.94
N LEU A 424 -25.94 -4.57 -29.65
CA LEU A 424 -25.25 -3.39 -29.15
C LEU A 424 -23.77 -3.34 -29.54
N PHE A 425 -23.18 -4.44 -29.99
CA PHE A 425 -21.84 -4.43 -30.57
C PHE A 425 -21.75 -3.56 -31.83
N ASN A 426 -22.86 -3.33 -32.54
CA ASN A 426 -22.93 -2.42 -33.69
C ASN A 426 -22.92 -0.94 -33.28
N ASP A 427 -23.09 -0.63 -31.99
CA ASP A 427 -22.98 0.73 -31.48
C ASP A 427 -21.50 1.16 -31.40
N LYS A 428 -21.18 2.33 -31.96
CA LYS A 428 -19.80 2.83 -32.05
C LYS A 428 -19.15 3.04 -30.69
N TYR A 429 -19.91 3.45 -29.66
CA TYR A 429 -19.37 3.67 -28.33
C TYR A 429 -19.02 2.34 -27.66
N ILE A 430 -19.93 1.36 -27.72
CA ILE A 430 -19.71 0.04 -27.13
C ILE A 430 -18.58 -0.69 -27.85
N TYR A 431 -18.57 -0.68 -29.20
CA TYR A 431 -17.48 -1.22 -29.99
C TYR A 431 -16.13 -0.60 -29.59
N GLY A 432 -16.07 0.74 -29.48
CA GLY A 432 -14.87 1.44 -29.04
C GLY A 432 -14.39 1.00 -27.65
N LYS A 433 -15.31 0.76 -26.71
CA LYS A 433 -14.96 0.23 -25.38
C LYS A 433 -14.47 -1.21 -25.39
N VAL A 434 -15.01 -2.06 -26.26
CA VAL A 434 -14.48 -3.43 -26.44
C VAL A 434 -13.07 -3.36 -27.03
N GLU A 435 -12.87 -2.55 -28.07
CA GLU A 435 -11.58 -2.37 -28.73
C GLU A 435 -10.50 -1.83 -27.77
N GLU A 436 -10.83 -0.84 -26.93
CA GLU A 436 -9.94 -0.31 -25.88
C GLU A 436 -9.47 -1.40 -24.90
N ASP A 437 -10.38 -2.26 -24.42
CA ASP A 437 -10.07 -3.31 -23.46
C ASP A 437 -9.25 -4.45 -24.07
N ILE A 438 -9.52 -4.81 -25.34
CA ILE A 438 -8.71 -5.78 -26.10
C ILE A 438 -7.30 -5.23 -26.34
N LYS A 439 -7.18 -3.96 -26.76
CA LYS A 439 -5.89 -3.27 -26.93
C LYS A 439 -5.11 -3.22 -25.61
N ARG A 440 -5.79 -2.98 -24.48
CA ARG A 440 -5.15 -3.02 -23.16
C ARG A 440 -4.59 -4.39 -22.85
N LEU A 441 -5.34 -5.47 -23.06
CA LEU A 441 -4.85 -6.83 -22.82
C LEU A 441 -3.63 -7.14 -23.71
N LYS A 442 -3.69 -6.80 -25.00
CA LYS A 442 -2.55 -6.96 -25.92
C LYS A 442 -1.29 -6.29 -25.36
N ASN A 443 -1.40 -5.03 -24.96
CA ASN A 443 -0.27 -4.27 -24.43
C ASN A 443 0.22 -4.85 -23.09
N ASP A 444 -0.67 -5.29 -22.21
CA ASP A 444 -0.32 -5.96 -20.97
C ASP A 444 0.53 -7.23 -21.25
N LEU A 445 0.11 -8.06 -22.20
CA LEU A 445 0.87 -9.24 -22.61
C LEU A 445 2.23 -8.88 -23.24
N LEU A 446 2.28 -7.85 -24.10
CA LEU A 446 3.53 -7.40 -24.75
C LEU A 446 4.53 -6.76 -23.78
N VAL A 447 4.06 -6.19 -22.67
CA VAL A 447 4.91 -5.71 -21.56
C VAL A 447 5.52 -6.88 -20.77
N GLY A 448 5.05 -8.12 -20.99
CA GLY A 448 5.48 -9.28 -20.23
C GLY A 448 4.64 -9.51 -18.98
N LYS A 449 3.38 -9.07 -18.96
CA LYS A 449 2.44 -9.54 -17.93
C LYS A 449 1.90 -10.91 -18.32
N ILE A 450 1.98 -11.88 -17.41
CA ILE A 450 1.50 -13.24 -17.65
C ILE A 450 0.37 -13.58 -16.69
N ILE A 451 -0.58 -14.39 -17.17
CA ILE A 451 -1.69 -14.86 -16.36
C ILE A 451 -1.35 -16.26 -15.85
N VAL A 452 -1.34 -16.41 -14.52
CA VAL A 452 -1.01 -17.68 -13.86
C VAL A 452 -2.05 -18.03 -12.81
N LYS A 453 -2.12 -19.31 -12.46
CA LYS A 453 -2.81 -19.74 -11.23
C LYS A 453 -2.12 -19.07 -10.05
N GLY A 454 -2.87 -18.34 -9.23
CA GLY A 454 -2.29 -17.57 -8.14
C GLY A 454 -3.24 -16.53 -7.57
N ASN A 455 -2.90 -16.02 -6.38
CA ASN A 455 -3.63 -14.93 -5.74
C ASN A 455 -2.77 -14.15 -4.76
N TYR A 456 -3.28 -12.99 -4.37
CA TYR A 456 -2.72 -12.19 -3.30
C TYR A 456 -3.37 -12.59 -1.98
N GLN A 457 -2.56 -12.76 -0.94
CA GLN A 457 -3.01 -13.04 0.41
C GLN A 457 -2.17 -12.24 1.41
N THR A 458 -2.73 -11.98 2.58
CA THR A 458 -2.04 -11.26 3.66
C THR A 458 -0.82 -12.05 4.12
N LEU A 459 0.32 -11.37 4.21
CA LEU A 459 1.55 -11.93 4.78
C LEU A 459 1.36 -12.03 6.29
N THR A 460 1.45 -13.25 6.81
CA THR A 460 1.08 -13.57 8.19
C THR A 460 2.31 -14.11 8.93
N PRO A 461 2.57 -13.69 10.18
CA PRO A 461 3.64 -14.28 10.96
C PRO A 461 3.21 -15.59 11.63
N ASP A 462 4.15 -16.35 12.17
CA ASP A 462 3.85 -17.46 13.09
C ASP A 462 3.20 -16.93 14.39
N ILE A 463 1.87 -16.80 14.38
CA ILE A 463 1.09 -16.23 15.49
C ILE A 463 1.17 -17.05 16.79
N ILE A 464 1.58 -18.32 16.71
CA ILE A 464 1.88 -19.13 17.90
C ILE A 464 3.22 -18.72 18.50
N GLY A 465 4.22 -18.43 17.68
CA GLY A 465 5.46 -17.79 18.13
C GLY A 465 5.18 -16.47 18.86
N LEU A 466 4.27 -15.64 18.33
CA LEU A 466 3.89 -14.37 18.97
C LEU A 466 3.19 -14.59 20.32
N LEU A 467 2.27 -15.58 20.43
CA LEU A 467 1.68 -15.95 21.72
C LEU A 467 2.72 -16.42 22.74
N GLN A 468 3.61 -17.32 22.33
CA GLN A 468 4.69 -17.81 23.20
C GLN A 468 5.53 -16.64 23.72
N TYR A 469 5.88 -15.70 22.85
CA TYR A 469 6.61 -14.51 23.24
C TYR A 469 5.82 -13.62 24.22
N ALA A 470 4.54 -13.35 23.96
CA ALA A 470 3.68 -12.56 24.84
C ALA A 470 3.62 -13.11 26.28
N PHE A 471 3.59 -14.44 26.42
CA PHE A 471 3.56 -15.14 27.72
C PHE A 471 4.95 -15.47 28.28
N ASN A 472 6.03 -14.92 27.70
CA ASN A 472 7.41 -15.17 28.13
C ASN A 472 7.79 -16.68 28.15
N MET A 473 7.28 -17.44 27.18
CA MET A 473 7.58 -18.85 26.95
C MET A 473 8.73 -19.00 25.93
N PRO A 474 9.36 -20.18 25.83
CA PRO A 474 10.28 -20.49 24.73
C PRO A 474 9.60 -20.29 23.36
N VAL A 475 10.12 -19.34 22.58
CA VAL A 475 9.55 -18.91 21.29
C VAL A 475 9.96 -19.87 20.17
N ASN A 476 9.20 -20.96 20.05
CA ASN A 476 9.44 -22.07 19.12
C ASN A 476 8.57 -22.02 17.86
N GLY A 477 7.39 -21.41 17.92
CA GLY A 477 6.41 -21.39 16.82
C GLY A 477 5.95 -22.79 16.45
N LEU A 478 5.36 -22.92 15.25
CA LEU A 478 4.99 -24.19 14.64
C LEU A 478 5.75 -24.47 13.34
N LEU A 479 6.31 -23.46 12.69
CA LEU A 479 7.01 -23.60 11.41
C LEU A 479 8.53 -23.68 11.57
N ARG A 480 9.19 -24.40 10.67
CA ARG A 480 10.67 -24.44 10.54
C ARG A 480 11.12 -23.63 9.33
N LYS A 481 12.44 -23.43 9.20
CA LYS A 481 13.06 -22.72 8.08
C LYS A 481 12.50 -23.17 6.74
N GLY A 482 12.01 -22.23 5.94
CA GLY A 482 11.46 -22.47 4.61
C GLY A 482 10.02 -23.01 4.56
N GLN A 483 9.45 -23.37 5.71
CA GLN A 483 8.08 -23.88 5.80
C GLN A 483 7.09 -22.72 5.90
N ILE A 484 5.93 -22.91 5.26
CA ILE A 484 4.78 -22.03 5.41
C ILE A 484 3.54 -22.83 5.78
N TYR A 485 2.55 -22.16 6.36
CA TYR A 485 1.19 -22.68 6.44
C TYR A 485 0.26 -21.78 5.61
N SER A 486 -0.62 -22.40 4.84
CA SER A 486 -1.73 -21.70 4.17
C SER A 486 -2.90 -22.67 4.03
N SER A 487 -4.00 -22.37 4.72
CA SER A 487 -5.21 -23.19 4.65
C SER A 487 -5.74 -23.27 3.22
N TYR A 488 -5.70 -22.15 2.48
CA TYR A 488 -6.13 -22.09 1.09
C TYR A 488 -5.33 -23.03 0.18
N TRP A 489 -3.99 -22.94 0.19
CA TRP A 489 -3.17 -23.77 -0.69
C TRP A 489 -3.16 -25.25 -0.30
N THR A 490 -3.29 -25.54 0.99
CA THR A 490 -3.46 -26.90 1.51
C THR A 490 -4.74 -27.52 0.95
N MET A 491 -5.86 -26.79 1.01
CA MET A 491 -7.14 -27.23 0.44
C MET A 491 -7.10 -27.41 -1.09
N LYS A 492 -6.25 -26.63 -1.79
CA LYS A 492 -6.01 -26.80 -3.23
C LYS A 492 -5.04 -27.96 -3.56
N GLY A 493 -4.56 -28.69 -2.56
CA GLY A 493 -3.66 -29.83 -2.73
C GLY A 493 -2.21 -29.47 -3.09
N GLU A 494 -1.85 -28.19 -3.01
CA GLU A 494 -0.50 -27.74 -3.36
C GLU A 494 0.50 -28.08 -2.24
N LYS A 495 1.75 -28.37 -2.63
CA LYS A 495 2.84 -28.71 -1.68
C LYS A 495 3.89 -27.62 -1.54
N GLN A 496 3.96 -26.73 -2.51
CA GLN A 496 4.87 -25.59 -2.52
C GLN A 496 4.27 -24.49 -3.39
N VAL A 497 4.61 -23.25 -3.06
CA VAL A 497 4.29 -22.06 -3.87
C VAL A 497 5.51 -21.16 -3.94
N ASP A 498 5.62 -20.42 -5.04
CA ASP A 498 6.45 -19.23 -5.07
C ASP A 498 5.70 -18.06 -4.42
N ILE A 499 6.38 -17.34 -3.53
CA ILE A 499 5.90 -16.18 -2.79
C ILE A 499 6.59 -14.96 -3.37
N ILE A 500 5.80 -14.03 -3.88
CA ILE A 500 6.24 -12.86 -4.63
C ILE A 500 5.71 -11.62 -3.94
N ARG A 501 6.56 -10.61 -3.72
CA ARG A 501 6.14 -9.30 -3.19
C ARG A 501 6.45 -8.19 -4.18
N SER A 502 5.53 -7.24 -4.28
CA SER A 502 5.71 -6.00 -5.04
C SER A 502 6.10 -4.82 -4.12
N PRO A 503 6.95 -3.88 -4.56
CA PRO A 503 7.70 -3.91 -5.81
C PRO A 503 8.76 -5.02 -5.80
N HIS A 504 8.93 -5.68 -6.95
CA HIS A 504 9.91 -6.75 -7.14
C HIS A 504 11.09 -6.16 -7.93
N ILE A 505 12.29 -6.15 -7.33
CA ILE A 505 13.43 -5.36 -7.77
C ILE A 505 14.66 -6.25 -7.99
N THR A 506 15.03 -7.05 -7.00
CA THR A 506 16.24 -7.89 -7.02
C THR A 506 15.90 -9.35 -7.28
N HIS A 507 15.42 -10.04 -6.27
CA HIS A 507 14.96 -11.42 -6.35
C HIS A 507 14.10 -11.70 -5.12
N GLU A 508 12.99 -10.96 -5.00
CA GLU A 508 12.03 -11.06 -3.90
C GLU A 508 11.13 -12.32 -4.02
N HIS A 509 11.60 -13.36 -4.71
CA HIS A 509 10.97 -14.68 -4.79
C HIS A 509 11.36 -15.52 -3.59
N ARG A 510 10.41 -16.18 -2.92
CA ARG A 510 10.72 -17.20 -1.91
C ARG A 510 9.84 -18.44 -2.07
N ILE A 511 10.46 -19.61 -2.07
CA ILE A 511 9.74 -20.88 -2.17
C ILE A 511 9.18 -21.28 -0.81
N GLY A 512 7.87 -21.15 -0.63
CA GLY A 512 7.19 -21.63 0.57
C GLY A 512 6.85 -23.12 0.45
N TYR A 513 7.41 -23.96 1.35
CA TYR A 513 7.02 -25.36 1.45
C TYR A 513 5.83 -25.51 2.39
N ILE A 514 4.69 -25.94 1.86
CA ILE A 514 3.44 -26.02 2.61
C ILE A 514 3.53 -27.15 3.64
N ARG A 515 3.26 -26.82 4.89
CA ARG A 515 3.20 -27.76 6.01
C ARG A 515 1.87 -27.67 6.72
N GLU A 516 1.43 -28.84 7.15
CA GLU A 516 0.19 -29.05 7.89
C GLU A 516 0.48 -30.05 9.01
N SER A 517 -0.15 -29.85 10.16
CA SER A 517 -0.13 -30.78 11.28
C SER A 517 -1.40 -30.58 12.09
N GLU A 518 -1.77 -31.56 12.93
CA GLU A 518 -2.93 -31.44 13.82
C GLU A 518 -2.84 -30.18 14.71
N LYS A 519 -1.63 -29.87 15.21
CA LYS A 519 -1.36 -28.69 16.02
C LYS A 519 -1.56 -27.39 15.22
N MET A 520 -1.11 -27.35 13.97
CA MET A 520 -1.37 -26.20 13.08
C MET A 520 -2.86 -26.05 12.81
N ASN A 521 -3.56 -27.12 12.45
CA ASN A 521 -5.01 -27.08 12.16
C ASN A 521 -5.82 -26.61 13.38
N LYS A 522 -5.42 -27.02 14.59
CA LYS A 522 -6.02 -26.56 15.84
C LYS A 522 -5.84 -25.06 16.08
N TRP A 523 -4.62 -24.56 15.98
CA TRP A 523 -4.28 -23.18 16.34
C TRP A 523 -4.55 -22.17 15.23
N TYR A 524 -4.41 -22.60 13.97
CA TYR A 524 -4.63 -21.80 12.77
C TYR A 524 -6.03 -21.99 12.18
N LYS A 525 -6.98 -22.57 12.94
CA LYS A 525 -8.37 -22.79 12.49
C LYS A 525 -9.08 -21.51 12.01
N TYR A 526 -8.69 -20.34 12.52
CA TYR A 526 -9.21 -19.03 12.08
C TYR A 526 -8.37 -18.39 10.97
N GLN A 527 -7.17 -18.90 10.69
CA GLN A 527 -6.30 -18.46 9.61
C GLN A 527 -6.68 -19.17 8.30
N THR A 528 -7.90 -18.90 7.86
CA THR A 528 -8.52 -19.52 6.67
C THR A 528 -7.93 -19.01 5.36
N THR A 529 -7.39 -17.79 5.39
CA THR A 529 -6.59 -17.15 4.34
C THR A 529 -5.32 -16.58 4.95
N GLY A 530 -4.35 -16.23 4.10
CA GLY A 530 -3.04 -15.74 4.53
C GLY A 530 -1.91 -16.73 4.27
N ILE A 531 -0.68 -16.20 4.26
CA ILE A 531 0.57 -16.97 4.11
C ILE A 531 1.34 -16.84 5.40
N ILE A 532 1.24 -17.86 6.26
CA ILE A 532 1.95 -17.90 7.54
C ILE A 532 3.40 -18.29 7.28
N THR A 533 4.33 -17.38 7.58
CA THR A 533 5.77 -17.57 7.36
C THR A 533 6.50 -17.98 8.63
N SER A 534 7.63 -18.68 8.48
CA SER A 534 8.44 -19.12 9.61
C SER A 534 9.23 -17.95 10.22
N MET A 535 9.63 -18.11 11.49
CA MET A 535 10.57 -17.20 12.16
C MET A 535 12.00 -17.76 12.23
N TYR A 536 12.37 -18.60 11.26
CA TYR A 536 13.68 -19.26 11.18
C TYR A 536 14.38 -19.03 9.84
N ASP A 537 13.85 -18.13 9.02
CA ASP A 537 14.40 -17.71 7.74
C ASP A 537 14.35 -16.18 7.62
N THR A 538 14.91 -15.69 6.53
CA THR A 538 14.96 -14.27 6.17
C THR A 538 13.80 -13.88 5.25
N TYR A 539 12.66 -14.60 5.23
CA TYR A 539 11.58 -14.35 4.25
C TYR A 539 11.12 -12.91 4.25
N LEU A 540 10.88 -12.31 5.42
CA LEU A 540 10.44 -10.93 5.49
C LEU A 540 11.47 -9.96 4.88
N LEU A 541 12.75 -10.12 5.22
CA LEU A 541 13.83 -9.30 4.67
C LEU A 541 13.97 -9.49 3.16
N ALA A 542 13.94 -10.74 2.72
CA ALA A 542 14.01 -11.14 1.33
C ALA A 542 12.88 -10.60 0.45
N LEU A 543 11.68 -10.52 1.02
CA LEU A 543 10.50 -9.95 0.39
C LEU A 543 10.56 -8.42 0.53
N GLY A 544 11.65 -7.80 0.10
CA GLY A 544 11.81 -6.35 0.09
C GLY A 544 11.66 -5.67 1.47
N GLY A 545 12.12 -6.31 2.55
CA GLY A 545 11.99 -5.76 3.91
C GLY A 545 10.55 -5.70 4.41
N ALA A 546 9.73 -6.69 4.02
CA ALA A 546 8.36 -6.87 4.46
C ALA A 546 8.18 -6.76 5.97
N ASP A 547 7.03 -6.23 6.39
CA ASP A 547 6.52 -6.41 7.73
C ASP A 547 5.18 -7.17 7.67
N THR A 548 4.49 -7.25 8.80
CA THR A 548 3.21 -7.94 8.94
C THR A 548 2.10 -6.99 9.39
N ASP A 549 2.16 -5.72 8.93
CA ASP A 549 1.24 -4.63 9.27
C ASP A 549 0.01 -4.48 8.33
N GLY A 550 -0.15 -5.46 7.43
CA GLY A 550 -1.15 -5.52 6.36
C GLY A 550 -0.57 -5.76 4.97
N ASP A 551 0.71 -6.10 4.90
CA ASP A 551 1.39 -6.48 3.67
C ASP A 551 0.76 -7.69 2.99
N HIS A 552 0.77 -7.71 1.66
CA HIS A 552 0.24 -8.80 0.85
C HIS A 552 1.31 -9.35 -0.09
N VAL A 553 1.27 -10.66 -0.30
CA VAL A 553 2.15 -11.39 -1.22
C VAL A 553 1.32 -12.12 -2.25
N CYS A 554 1.78 -12.13 -3.50
CA CYS A 554 1.24 -13.01 -4.52
C CYS A 554 1.85 -14.40 -4.34
N CYS A 555 1.02 -15.43 -4.32
CA CYS A 555 1.46 -16.81 -4.33
C CYS A 555 1.03 -17.51 -5.61
N THR A 556 1.92 -18.30 -6.20
CA THR A 556 1.63 -19.14 -7.35
C THR A 556 2.22 -20.55 -7.20
N PRO A 557 1.45 -21.62 -7.45
CA PRO A 557 1.98 -22.99 -7.53
C PRO A 557 2.54 -23.31 -8.92
N ASN A 558 2.70 -22.32 -9.81
CA ASN A 558 3.18 -22.57 -11.17
C ASN A 558 4.58 -23.20 -11.15
N LYS A 559 4.69 -24.41 -11.69
CA LYS A 559 5.92 -25.21 -11.66
C LYS A 559 7.06 -24.58 -12.45
N ASP A 560 6.77 -23.95 -13.59
CA ASP A 560 7.78 -23.31 -14.43
C ASP A 560 8.42 -22.12 -13.69
N ILE A 561 7.61 -21.30 -12.99
CA ILE A 561 8.10 -20.23 -12.12
C ILE A 561 8.91 -20.79 -10.95
N ILE A 562 8.37 -21.76 -10.24
CA ILE A 562 9.04 -22.37 -9.07
C ILE A 562 10.39 -22.97 -9.47
N ASN A 563 10.47 -23.63 -10.62
CA ASN A 563 11.70 -24.23 -11.11
C ASN A 563 12.73 -23.16 -11.49
N ALA A 564 12.32 -22.09 -12.17
CA ALA A 564 13.19 -20.96 -12.50
C ALA A 564 13.74 -20.29 -11.23
N VAL A 565 12.89 -20.03 -10.25
CA VAL A 565 13.30 -19.48 -8.94
C VAL A 565 14.29 -20.41 -8.24
N LYS A 566 14.03 -21.73 -8.20
CA LYS A 566 14.95 -22.70 -7.60
C LYS A 566 16.32 -22.67 -8.26
N ARG A 567 16.40 -22.61 -9.60
CA ARG A 567 17.68 -22.51 -10.32
C ARG A 567 18.47 -21.26 -9.90
N GLU A 568 17.82 -20.10 -9.76
CA GLU A 568 18.49 -18.88 -9.28
C GLU A 568 18.92 -18.98 -7.81
N LEU A 569 18.09 -19.57 -6.95
CA LEU A 569 18.43 -19.79 -5.54
C LEU A 569 19.61 -20.74 -5.39
N ASP A 570 19.61 -21.86 -6.13
CA ASP A 570 20.67 -22.88 -6.11
C ASP A 570 21.99 -22.32 -6.68
N SER A 571 21.90 -21.42 -7.66
CA SER A 571 23.06 -20.68 -8.20
C SER A 571 23.55 -19.55 -7.27
N GLY A 572 22.81 -19.27 -6.19
CA GLY A 572 23.15 -18.22 -5.23
C GLY A 572 22.78 -16.80 -5.67
N HIS A 573 22.08 -16.62 -6.79
CA HIS A 573 21.66 -15.31 -7.27
C HIS A 573 20.42 -14.77 -6.54
N GLY A 574 19.69 -15.63 -5.82
CA GLY A 574 18.50 -15.26 -5.05
C GLY A 574 18.73 -15.05 -3.56
N ARG A 575 19.98 -14.88 -3.10
CA ARG A 575 20.30 -14.64 -1.67
C ARG A 575 19.60 -13.38 -1.16
N THR A 576 19.30 -13.35 0.13
CA THR A 576 18.75 -12.14 0.75
C THR A 576 19.80 -11.04 0.72
N VAL A 577 19.40 -9.85 0.26
CA VAL A 577 20.24 -8.65 0.32
C VAL A 577 20.06 -7.99 1.69
N VAL A 578 21.16 -7.70 2.38
CA VAL A 578 21.15 -6.94 3.65
C VAL A 578 21.95 -5.66 3.47
N PHE A 579 21.36 -4.55 3.86
CA PHE A 579 21.98 -3.24 3.75
C PHE A 579 22.58 -2.79 5.08
N LYS A 580 23.88 -2.51 5.11
CA LYS A 580 24.59 -1.91 6.23
C LYS A 580 24.89 -0.45 5.91
N GLN A 581 24.13 0.44 6.55
CA GLN A 581 24.39 1.88 6.47
C GLN A 581 25.60 2.26 7.32
N CYS A 582 26.42 3.19 6.82
CA CYS A 582 27.44 3.80 7.65
C CYS A 582 26.75 4.67 8.70
N ALA A 583 27.26 4.65 9.95
CA ALA A 583 26.79 5.54 10.99
C ALA A 583 27.13 6.99 10.63
N SER A 584 26.24 7.68 9.91
CA SER A 584 26.37 9.12 9.74
C SER A 584 26.01 9.79 11.09
N LYS A 585 26.82 10.78 11.51
CA LYS A 585 26.43 11.70 12.59
C LYS A 585 25.23 12.50 12.08
N GLY A 586 24.03 11.97 12.28
CA GLY A 586 22.80 12.62 11.86
C GLY A 586 22.76 14.03 12.47
N LYS A 587 22.59 15.05 11.63
CA LYS A 587 22.25 16.39 12.12
C LYS A 587 20.97 16.25 12.94
N ASP A 588 20.90 16.89 14.10
CA ASP A 588 19.65 16.97 14.85
C ASP A 588 18.60 17.68 13.97
N ARG A 589 17.55 16.94 13.62
CA ARG A 589 16.42 17.43 12.82
C ARG A 589 15.17 17.65 13.68
N SER A 590 15.34 17.67 15.01
CA SER A 590 14.24 17.88 15.94
C SER A 590 13.51 19.18 15.63
N LEU A 591 12.18 19.11 15.65
CA LEU A 591 11.33 20.25 15.34
C LEU A 591 10.11 20.25 16.27
N LEU A 592 9.63 21.44 16.63
CA LEU A 592 8.33 21.58 17.28
C LEU A 592 7.23 21.13 16.31
N VAL A 593 6.31 20.28 16.78
CA VAL A 593 5.24 19.75 15.92
C VAL A 593 4.20 20.80 15.49
N ASN A 594 4.22 21.99 16.10
CA ASN A 594 3.41 23.14 15.69
C ASN A 594 4.15 24.11 14.76
N ASP A 595 5.45 23.90 14.47
CA ASP A 595 6.18 24.67 13.47
C ASP A 595 5.77 24.22 12.06
N THR A 596 4.67 24.83 11.59
CA THR A 596 4.09 24.51 10.28
C THR A 596 5.06 24.77 9.13
N ALA A 597 5.82 25.87 9.17
CA ALA A 597 6.81 26.19 8.14
C ALA A 597 7.95 25.17 8.11
N GLY A 598 8.49 24.79 9.28
CA GLY A 598 9.52 23.75 9.41
C GLY A 598 9.05 22.39 8.90
N ILE A 599 7.85 21.97 9.31
CA ILE A 599 7.17 20.76 8.83
C ILE A 599 7.02 20.76 7.31
N MET A 600 6.61 21.88 6.73
CA MET A 600 6.46 22.00 5.29
C MET A 600 7.81 21.91 4.57
N LYS A 601 8.91 22.47 5.09
CA LYS A 601 10.24 22.29 4.50
C LYS A 601 10.61 20.80 4.38
N VAL A 602 10.37 20.02 5.44
CA VAL A 602 10.58 18.57 5.42
C VAL A 602 9.71 17.87 4.38
N ASN A 603 8.44 18.26 4.27
CA ASN A 603 7.52 17.69 3.26
C ASN A 603 7.95 18.03 1.82
N LYS A 604 8.47 19.25 1.59
CA LYS A 604 8.94 19.71 0.28
C LYS A 604 9.97 18.75 -0.31
N ASP A 605 10.95 18.36 0.50
CA ASP A 605 12.01 17.47 0.07
C ASP A 605 11.45 16.11 -0.37
N SER A 606 10.39 15.65 0.31
CA SER A 606 9.73 14.36 0.00
C SER A 606 8.93 14.35 -1.29
N PHE A 607 8.47 15.50 -1.77
CA PHE A 607 7.73 15.59 -3.03
C PHE A 607 8.62 15.44 -4.26
N SER A 608 9.94 15.55 -4.10
CA SER A 608 10.89 15.40 -5.20
C SER A 608 11.29 13.94 -5.46
N ASN A 609 10.94 13.03 -4.55
CA ASN A 609 11.32 11.62 -4.66
C ASN A 609 10.41 10.84 -5.60
N ASP A 610 11.04 10.07 -6.49
CA ASP A 610 10.37 9.24 -7.48
C ASP A 610 11.07 7.88 -7.55
N ILE A 611 10.51 6.88 -6.87
CA ILE A 611 11.06 5.51 -6.92
C ILE A 611 11.09 4.96 -8.36
N GLY A 612 10.24 5.49 -9.25
CA GLY A 612 10.19 5.10 -10.64
C GLY A 612 11.49 5.40 -11.38
N THR A 613 12.25 6.44 -11.00
CA THR A 613 13.55 6.70 -11.62
C THR A 613 14.54 5.58 -11.30
N VAL A 614 14.60 5.12 -10.06
CA VAL A 614 15.50 4.04 -9.64
C VAL A 614 15.09 2.70 -10.26
N ILE A 615 13.79 2.36 -10.24
CA ILE A 615 13.29 1.09 -10.81
C ILE A 615 13.53 1.01 -12.32
N ASN A 616 13.37 2.12 -13.06
CA ASN A 616 13.63 2.14 -14.49
C ASN A 616 15.10 1.86 -14.81
N GLU A 617 16.04 2.41 -14.04
CA GLU A 617 17.46 2.16 -14.21
C GLU A 617 17.83 0.71 -13.87
N ILE A 618 17.26 0.14 -12.80
CA ILE A 618 17.41 -1.29 -12.45
C ILE A 618 16.93 -2.20 -13.58
N SER A 619 15.80 -1.86 -14.21
CA SER A 619 15.25 -2.68 -15.30
C SER A 619 16.14 -2.69 -16.55
N LYS A 620 16.91 -1.62 -16.79
CA LYS A 620 17.93 -1.61 -17.85
C LYS A 620 19.10 -2.54 -17.50
N LEU A 621 19.54 -2.56 -16.24
CA LEU A 621 20.57 -3.48 -15.77
C LEU A 621 20.13 -4.95 -15.92
N TRP A 622 18.87 -5.26 -15.60
CA TRP A 622 18.31 -6.61 -15.82
C TRP A 622 18.32 -7.09 -17.28
N ALA A 623 18.39 -6.17 -18.25
CA ALA A 623 18.45 -6.51 -19.67
C ALA A 623 19.88 -6.67 -20.21
N MET A 624 20.89 -6.54 -19.35
CA MET A 624 22.29 -6.79 -19.69
C MET A 624 22.66 -8.27 -19.50
N ASP A 625 23.85 -8.63 -19.97
CA ASP A 625 24.50 -9.87 -19.55
C ASP A 625 24.81 -9.80 -18.04
N LEU A 626 24.22 -10.71 -17.25
CA LEU A 626 24.15 -10.63 -15.79
C LEU A 626 25.43 -11.15 -15.11
N LYS A 627 26.55 -10.51 -15.44
CA LYS A 627 27.83 -10.65 -14.74
C LYS A 627 27.74 -10.12 -13.31
N ASP A 628 28.72 -10.49 -12.46
CA ASP A 628 28.72 -10.16 -11.03
C ASP A 628 28.64 -8.65 -10.77
N ASP A 629 29.35 -7.82 -11.54
CA ASP A 629 29.35 -6.36 -11.44
C ASP A 629 27.97 -5.74 -11.72
N ILE A 630 27.24 -6.27 -12.71
CA ILE A 630 25.88 -5.86 -13.02
C ILE A 630 24.92 -6.28 -11.91
N ARG A 631 25.06 -7.51 -11.39
CA ARG A 631 24.24 -8.00 -10.28
C ARG A 631 24.47 -7.19 -9.01
N ASP A 632 25.70 -6.81 -8.73
CA ASP A 632 26.06 -5.98 -7.59
C ASP A 632 25.50 -4.56 -7.75
N SER A 633 25.55 -3.99 -8.95
CA SER A 633 24.88 -2.72 -9.27
C SER A 633 23.36 -2.79 -9.01
N ILE A 634 22.71 -3.91 -9.36
CA ILE A 634 21.28 -4.14 -9.08
C ILE A 634 21.02 -4.18 -7.57
N LYS A 635 21.85 -4.87 -6.78
CA LYS A 635 21.72 -4.93 -5.31
C LYS A 635 21.89 -3.56 -4.66
N ILE A 636 22.86 -2.77 -5.11
CA ILE A 636 23.09 -1.39 -4.65
C ILE A 636 21.86 -0.51 -4.97
N CYS A 637 21.40 -0.52 -6.22
CA CYS A 637 20.22 0.24 -6.64
C CYS A 637 18.95 -0.19 -5.89
N SER A 638 18.82 -1.46 -5.51
CA SER A 638 17.71 -1.93 -4.67
C SER A 638 17.74 -1.34 -3.27
N CYS A 639 18.91 -1.33 -2.63
CA CYS A 639 19.08 -0.70 -1.32
C CYS A 639 18.74 0.80 -1.39
N ILE A 640 19.20 1.49 -2.44
CA ILE A 640 18.87 2.89 -2.71
C ILE A 640 17.36 3.08 -2.94
N GLY A 641 16.72 2.18 -3.69
CA GLY A 641 15.28 2.16 -3.87
C GLY A 641 14.53 2.08 -2.53
N GLY A 642 14.99 1.22 -1.62
CA GLY A 642 14.49 1.16 -0.24
C GLY A 642 14.59 2.49 0.50
N LEU A 643 15.75 3.17 0.42
CA LEU A 643 15.96 4.49 1.02
C LEU A 643 15.04 5.56 0.40
N VAL A 644 14.81 5.52 -0.91
CA VAL A 644 13.91 6.43 -1.61
C VAL A 644 12.46 6.24 -1.16
N ILE A 645 12.02 4.99 -0.93
CA ILE A 645 10.68 4.68 -0.40
C ILE A 645 10.54 5.20 1.03
N ASP A 646 11.55 4.98 1.87
CA ASP A 646 11.52 5.39 3.27
C ASP A 646 11.84 6.87 3.49
N PHE A 647 12.22 7.61 2.44
CA PHE A 647 12.45 9.06 2.48
C PHE A 647 11.33 9.83 3.19
N ALA A 648 10.06 9.48 2.93
CA ALA A 648 8.93 10.17 3.56
C ALA A 648 8.92 10.03 5.11
N LYS A 649 9.67 9.07 5.65
CA LYS A 649 9.86 8.80 7.08
C LYS A 649 11.26 9.16 7.57
N THR A 650 12.30 9.08 6.74
CA THR A 650 13.70 9.32 7.14
C THR A 650 14.14 10.76 6.86
N GLY A 651 13.60 11.38 5.81
CA GLY A 651 14.03 12.68 5.29
C GLY A 651 15.43 12.65 4.68
N GLU A 652 15.96 11.47 4.32
CA GLU A 652 17.31 11.31 3.78
C GLU A 652 17.27 10.93 2.31
N ARG A 653 17.85 11.80 1.46
CA ARG A 653 17.91 11.57 0.02
C ARG A 653 19.01 10.56 -0.29
N ALA A 654 18.65 9.52 -1.04
CA ALA A 654 19.60 8.59 -1.63
C ALA A 654 19.62 8.79 -3.14
N GLU A 655 20.80 8.71 -3.73
CA GLU A 655 21.03 8.88 -5.17
C GLU A 655 21.80 7.68 -5.70
N ILE A 656 21.60 7.37 -6.98
CA ILE A 656 22.33 6.31 -7.67
C ILE A 656 23.80 6.75 -7.80
N PRO A 657 24.78 5.90 -7.41
CA PRO A 657 26.20 6.15 -7.59
C PRO A 657 26.55 6.55 -9.02
N GLU A 658 27.49 7.48 -9.18
CA GLU A 658 27.86 8.06 -10.49
C GLU A 658 28.38 7.01 -11.48
N ASP A 659 29.14 6.02 -11.00
CA ASP A 659 29.65 4.89 -11.76
C ASP A 659 28.52 4.03 -12.34
N ILE A 660 27.51 3.70 -11.52
CA ILE A 660 26.32 2.99 -11.99
C ILE A 660 25.53 3.89 -12.96
N GLN A 661 25.37 5.18 -12.64
CA GLN A 661 24.64 6.12 -13.48
C GLN A 661 25.28 6.27 -14.87
N GLU A 662 26.61 6.24 -14.95
CA GLU A 662 27.34 6.27 -16.22
C GLU A 662 27.03 5.04 -17.08
N ILE A 663 27.00 3.84 -16.49
CA ILE A 663 26.60 2.61 -17.18
C ILE A 663 25.19 2.75 -17.72
N VAL A 664 24.23 3.07 -16.85
CA VAL A 664 22.81 2.99 -17.20
C VAL A 664 22.39 4.10 -18.18
N SER A 665 23.05 5.25 -18.14
CA SER A 665 22.83 6.35 -19.10
C SER A 665 23.10 5.97 -20.56
N LYS A 666 24.00 5.01 -20.80
CA LYS A 666 24.38 4.52 -22.13
C LYS A 666 23.42 3.43 -22.63
N LEU A 667 22.57 2.87 -21.76
CA LEU A 667 21.67 1.77 -22.08
C LEU A 667 20.35 2.25 -22.66
N LYS A 668 19.89 1.56 -23.72
CA LYS A 668 18.52 1.68 -24.20
C LYS A 668 17.57 0.97 -23.25
N LYS A 669 16.32 1.44 -23.18
CA LYS A 669 15.28 0.74 -22.43
C LYS A 669 15.03 -0.65 -23.06
N PRO A 670 14.74 -1.69 -22.25
CA PRO A 670 14.36 -3.00 -22.75
C PRO A 670 13.18 -2.93 -23.72
N TYR A 671 13.13 -3.82 -24.72
CA TYR A 671 12.12 -3.78 -25.79
C TYR A 671 10.68 -3.79 -25.27
N PHE A 672 10.38 -4.65 -24.29
CA PHE A 672 9.04 -4.75 -23.68
C PHE A 672 8.56 -3.44 -23.05
N MET A 673 9.49 -2.57 -22.60
CA MET A 673 9.15 -1.30 -21.98
C MET A 673 8.49 -0.32 -22.95
N LYS A 674 8.63 -0.49 -24.27
CA LYS A 674 7.93 0.33 -25.26
C LYS A 674 6.41 0.25 -25.12
N TYR A 675 5.90 -0.89 -24.66
CA TYR A 675 4.46 -1.14 -24.49
C TYR A 675 3.92 -0.71 -23.12
N LEU A 676 4.77 -0.16 -22.23
CA LEU A 676 4.30 0.42 -20.98
C LEU A 676 3.40 1.64 -21.23
N PRO A 677 2.37 1.89 -20.42
CA PRO A 677 1.40 2.97 -20.65
C PRO A 677 2.03 4.34 -20.94
N GLN A 678 3.10 4.69 -20.23
CA GLN A 678 3.83 5.95 -20.38
C GLN A 678 4.68 6.05 -21.67
N ASN A 679 4.92 4.95 -22.37
CA ASN A 679 5.75 4.90 -23.58
C ASN A 679 4.93 4.56 -24.85
N LEU A 680 3.63 4.26 -24.73
CA LEU A 680 2.78 3.82 -25.84
C LEU A 680 2.72 4.80 -27.01
N GLU A 681 2.66 6.11 -26.75
CA GLU A 681 2.63 7.12 -27.82
C GLU A 681 3.89 7.05 -28.69
N LEU A 682 5.06 6.89 -28.08
CA LEU A 682 6.33 6.75 -28.79
C LEU A 682 6.39 5.43 -29.58
N ALA A 683 5.92 4.34 -28.98
CA ALA A 683 5.89 3.04 -29.65
C ALA A 683 5.00 3.06 -30.90
N VAL A 684 3.82 3.69 -30.83
CA VAL A 684 2.91 3.85 -31.97
C VAL A 684 3.52 4.74 -33.06
N GLN A 685 4.25 5.79 -32.69
CA GLN A 685 4.96 6.64 -33.66
C GLN A 685 6.05 5.86 -34.40
N GLU A 686 6.84 5.05 -33.69
CA GLU A 686 7.86 4.18 -34.28
C GLU A 686 7.22 3.12 -35.21
N GLU A 687 6.17 2.42 -34.78
CA GLU A 687 5.46 1.44 -35.60
C GLU A 687 4.88 2.07 -36.88
N ASN A 688 4.31 3.28 -36.77
CA ASN A 688 3.78 4.01 -37.92
C ASN A 688 4.89 4.50 -38.86
N ALA A 689 6.07 4.83 -38.34
CA ALA A 689 7.23 5.19 -39.18
C ALA A 689 7.72 3.98 -39.98
N ILE A 690 7.81 2.80 -39.35
CA ILE A 690 8.19 1.55 -40.02
C ILE A 690 7.17 1.20 -41.12
N LYS A 691 5.87 1.30 -40.84
CA LYS A 691 4.78 1.05 -41.82
C LYS A 691 4.71 2.06 -42.97
N LYS A 692 5.38 3.21 -42.86
CA LYS A 692 5.51 4.18 -43.96
C LYS A 692 6.75 3.91 -44.83
N HIS A 693 7.69 3.11 -44.34
CA HIS A 693 8.92 2.72 -45.04
C HIS A 693 8.85 1.32 -45.65
N ILE A 694 7.84 0.54 -45.28
CA ILE A 694 7.37 -0.68 -45.98
C ILE A 694 6.22 -0.26 -46.88
#